data_AF-A0A967FF71-F1
#
_entry.id   AF-A0A967FF71-F1
#
_cell.length_a   1.000
_cell.length_b   1.000
_cell.length_c   1.000
_cell.angle_alpha   90.00
_cell.angle_beta   90.00
_cell.angle_gamma   90.00
#
_symmetry.space_group_name_H-M   'P 1'
#
loop_
_entity.id
_entity.type
_entity.pdbx_description
1 polymer ?
#
loop_
_entity_poly.entity_id
_entity_poly.type
_entity_poly.pdbx_seq_one_letter_code
_entity_poly.pdbx_strand_id
1 'polypeptide(L)'
;MLFRRKKSVSPVCPKTGRQIKPKPKIYWWIWLFPITGLLSLIWFLIRVIPKPSRATYPCQRLAAPIASGFVVWLTGLVASTLAYRKARRLIRQSRYVLAGICAAVAVMALWWPLAITADKPAKAWTPTEPLNSPMGTAKGIYPGRVVWLYEPDSTSWNGSTGSWWDDNNTDQAIVHRMVSKTIQSLTGQSNDPNAWDALFRHFNQTRGYGNIGYKPGEGIAIKINMNQDSGGTWSPRDGMPSPHVIYSVLDQLINVVGVSGSAITIYDASRYIGDPIYNKIKNDPNPSFRQVRFVVSPSYARSGRYAATRDTSGIVYTSHSSCPNANMPMCVTQSKYLINIALLRPHSMYGITLCAKNHYGSVHCGSWSPSPLHNYGDRGRPMGSYNCLVDLIGSQYLGGKTMLYMIDALYGAEHQGADVIKYLSFGDDWCSSIYASQDPVAIDSVALDFMRNEPRCTQVTGNPDNYLHEAALANDPCSGTFYDPDHAGDVTRLPSLGTHEHWNNPTDKQYSRNLGTGDGIEMVQATLPPPNDRIFNQTSGNGYEHIRFAITEASPGDEIVLTPGIYLEKIDYLGKNLTLSSIDPNDPAVVASTVIMGTGYTPAVIFEKNEGPTSVISGFTITGGNTGIYCYGSSPTITNCVVTGNFASSHGGGIRCQDYSYPIISNCVISGNSAIDGGGIYTGKPVPPPPPFGTAPAAASAVEASEATNCIITNCIITGNTAQRGGGMYNSGTAPVLTNCTFSGNTATLAAGGLYNYSSNPILTNCILWGDTLPEIYVDGTGATTISYSDVQGGWTGIGNINDDPLFIDAEGFDETAGTADDNLRLSSDSPCIDTGDNISTASATDLDVHPRIADGDCNDTEIVDMGAYEFSYAYAGDFDGQCDVDYDDYAVLASAWLTADGWPYYNPACDISVPPDNFIDKADLRVLTDNWLAGK
;
A
#
# COMPACT_ATOMS: atom_id res chain seq x y z
N MET A 1 -6.09 -45.19 -37.98
CA MET A 1 -7.03 -44.43 -38.84
C MET A 1 -7.78 -43.48 -37.92
N LEU A 2 -8.09 -42.25 -38.38
CA LEU A 2 -8.68 -41.10 -37.66
C LEU A 2 -7.69 -40.10 -37.02
N PHE A 3 -6.96 -39.38 -37.88
CA PHE A 3 -6.82 -37.93 -37.71
C PHE A 3 -7.16 -37.29 -39.06
N ARG A 4 -8.34 -36.67 -39.14
CA ARG A 4 -8.72 -35.80 -40.27
C ARG A 4 -7.78 -34.60 -40.24
N ARG A 5 -6.86 -34.51 -41.21
CA ARG A 5 -6.11 -33.27 -41.47
C ARG A 5 -7.11 -32.17 -41.87
N LYS A 6 -7.20 -31.09 -41.09
CA LYS A 6 -7.73 -29.80 -41.57
C LYS A 6 -6.95 -29.43 -42.83
N LYS A 7 -7.63 -29.11 -43.93
CA LYS A 7 -7.00 -28.52 -45.12
C LYS A 7 -6.44 -27.15 -44.71
N SER A 8 -5.12 -27.05 -44.52
CA SER A 8 -4.44 -25.75 -44.46
C SER A 8 -4.34 -25.21 -45.87
N VAL A 9 -4.88 -24.02 -46.12
CA VAL A 9 -4.62 -23.26 -47.34
C VAL A 9 -3.13 -22.89 -47.34
N SER A 10 -2.40 -23.27 -48.38
CA SER A 10 -0.97 -22.94 -48.49
C SER A 10 -0.81 -21.43 -48.71
N PRO A 11 -0.02 -20.71 -47.90
CA PRO A 11 0.22 -19.30 -48.12
C PRO A 11 1.04 -19.09 -49.41
N VAL A 12 0.55 -18.20 -50.27
CA VAL A 12 1.25 -17.72 -51.47
C VAL A 12 2.00 -16.45 -51.09
N CYS A 13 3.25 -16.30 -51.54
CA CYS A 13 4.03 -15.10 -51.29
C CYS A 13 3.35 -13.87 -51.95
N PRO A 14 2.97 -12.81 -51.21
CA PRO A 14 2.24 -11.67 -51.77
C PRO A 14 3.03 -10.86 -52.81
N LYS A 15 4.37 -10.94 -52.80
CA LYS A 15 5.24 -10.19 -53.72
C LYS A 15 5.56 -10.91 -55.03
N THR A 16 5.45 -12.24 -55.10
CA THR A 16 5.93 -13.02 -56.27
C THR A 16 4.95 -14.06 -56.78
N GLY A 17 3.81 -14.29 -56.11
CA GLY A 17 2.76 -15.22 -56.55
C GLY A 17 3.16 -16.72 -56.53
N ARG A 18 4.36 -17.08 -56.06
CA ARG A 18 4.82 -18.47 -56.01
C ARG A 18 4.35 -19.18 -54.73
N GLN A 19 3.92 -20.44 -54.88
CA GLN A 19 3.59 -21.33 -53.77
C GLN A 19 4.84 -21.67 -52.94
N ILE A 20 4.76 -21.52 -51.62
CA ILE A 20 5.81 -21.95 -50.69
C ILE A 20 5.72 -23.48 -50.55
N LYS A 21 6.66 -24.22 -51.14
CA LYS A 21 6.78 -25.67 -50.89
C LYS A 21 7.31 -25.90 -49.47
N PRO A 22 6.65 -26.72 -48.63
CA PRO A 22 7.19 -27.08 -47.32
C PRO A 22 8.49 -27.89 -47.48
N LYS A 23 9.53 -27.55 -46.73
CA LYS A 23 10.75 -28.38 -46.61
C LYS A 23 10.36 -29.75 -46.01
N PRO A 24 10.89 -30.89 -46.51
CA PRO A 24 10.65 -32.18 -45.87
C PRO A 24 11.31 -32.18 -44.49
N LYS A 25 10.52 -32.34 -43.43
CA LYS A 25 11.02 -32.65 -42.09
C LYS A 25 11.61 -34.06 -42.12
N ILE A 26 12.94 -34.18 -42.06
CA ILE A 26 13.61 -35.47 -41.82
C ILE A 26 13.37 -35.84 -40.35
N TYR A 27 12.64 -36.93 -40.10
CA TYR A 27 12.26 -37.37 -38.75
C TYR A 27 13.38 -38.19 -38.07
N TRP A 28 14.60 -37.65 -37.95
CA TRP A 28 15.72 -38.37 -37.34
C TRP A 28 15.48 -38.69 -35.84
N TRP A 29 14.68 -37.85 -35.17
CA TRP A 29 14.25 -38.01 -33.78
C TRP A 29 13.46 -39.30 -33.49
N ILE A 30 12.82 -39.92 -34.50
CA ILE A 30 12.14 -41.23 -34.35
C ILE A 30 13.16 -42.33 -33.98
N TRP A 31 14.41 -42.19 -34.39
CA TRP A 31 15.47 -43.16 -34.13
C TRP A 31 16.26 -42.88 -32.85
N LEU A 32 16.06 -41.72 -32.21
CA LEU A 32 16.81 -41.32 -31.04
C LEU A 32 16.60 -42.28 -29.86
N PHE A 33 15.34 -42.63 -29.56
CA PHE A 33 15.01 -43.54 -28.46
C PHE A 33 15.51 -44.98 -28.71
N PRO A 34 15.29 -45.63 -29.87
CA PRO A 34 15.84 -46.96 -30.13
C PRO A 34 17.38 -47.01 -30.06
N ILE A 35 18.07 -45.99 -30.57
CA ILE A 35 19.53 -45.94 -30.58
C ILE A 35 20.07 -45.73 -29.15
N THR A 36 19.57 -44.73 -28.43
CA THR A 36 20.00 -44.44 -27.05
C THR A 36 19.61 -45.55 -26.08
N GLY A 37 18.43 -46.16 -26.26
CA GLY A 37 17.96 -47.33 -25.54
C GLY A 37 18.87 -48.54 -25.70
N LEU A 38 19.21 -48.89 -26.95
CA LEU A 38 20.11 -50.00 -27.26
C LEU A 38 21.53 -49.76 -26.72
N LEU A 39 22.07 -48.55 -26.91
CA LEU A 39 23.40 -48.19 -26.39
C LEU A 39 23.43 -48.24 -24.86
N SER A 40 22.38 -47.76 -24.20
CA SER A 40 22.27 -47.82 -22.73
C SER A 40 22.18 -49.27 -22.23
N LEU A 41 21.42 -50.13 -22.92
CA LEU A 41 21.34 -51.55 -22.60
C LEU A 41 22.67 -52.27 -22.77
N ILE A 42 23.34 -52.08 -23.92
CA ILE A 42 24.66 -52.66 -24.18
C ILE A 42 25.66 -52.20 -23.12
N TRP A 43 25.69 -50.90 -22.83
CA TRP A 43 26.61 -50.34 -21.85
C TRP A 43 26.34 -50.86 -20.44
N PHE A 44 25.08 -50.97 -20.04
CA PHE A 44 24.69 -51.53 -18.75
C PHE A 44 25.09 -53.00 -18.62
N LEU A 45 24.79 -53.84 -19.63
CA LEU A 45 25.15 -55.26 -19.62
C LEU A 45 26.66 -55.47 -19.57
N ILE A 46 27.44 -54.72 -20.37
CA ILE A 46 28.91 -54.82 -20.40
C ILE A 46 29.54 -54.42 -19.06
N ARG A 47 28.99 -53.39 -18.40
CA ARG A 47 29.61 -52.84 -17.19
C ARG A 47 29.18 -53.56 -15.92
N VAL A 48 27.93 -53.99 -15.84
CA VAL A 48 27.31 -54.50 -14.61
C VAL A 48 27.41 -56.03 -14.51
N ILE A 49 27.27 -56.80 -15.60
CA ILE A 49 27.35 -58.28 -15.54
C ILE A 49 28.70 -58.75 -14.95
N PRO A 50 29.86 -58.22 -15.37
CA PRO A 50 31.15 -58.67 -14.83
C PRO A 50 31.39 -58.25 -13.37
N LYS A 51 30.67 -57.21 -12.87
CA LYS A 51 30.80 -56.71 -11.50
C LYS A 51 29.50 -55.99 -11.06
N PRO A 52 28.56 -56.71 -10.42
CA PRO A 52 27.22 -56.21 -10.11
C PRO A 52 27.18 -54.92 -9.29
N SER A 53 28.18 -54.68 -8.43
CA SER A 53 28.24 -53.46 -7.62
C SER A 53 28.32 -52.16 -8.43
N ARG A 54 28.74 -52.22 -9.70
CA ARG A 54 28.80 -51.05 -10.60
C ARG A 54 27.42 -50.49 -10.97
N ALA A 55 26.33 -51.22 -10.72
CA ALA A 55 24.97 -50.71 -10.90
C ALA A 55 24.68 -49.44 -10.06
N THR A 56 25.41 -49.25 -8.96
CA THR A 56 25.27 -48.09 -8.06
C THR A 56 25.92 -46.81 -8.60
N TYR A 57 26.75 -46.90 -9.65
CA TYR A 57 27.47 -45.75 -10.18
C TYR A 57 26.50 -44.73 -10.81
N PRO A 58 26.71 -43.41 -10.67
CA PRO A 58 25.79 -42.39 -11.16
C PRO A 58 25.44 -42.55 -12.65
N CYS A 59 26.45 -42.92 -13.44
CA CYS A 59 26.32 -43.09 -14.87
C CYS A 59 25.52 -44.38 -15.25
N GLN A 60 25.57 -45.42 -14.42
CA GLN A 60 24.75 -46.63 -14.56
C GLN A 60 23.32 -46.43 -14.03
N ARG A 61 23.14 -45.61 -12.98
CA ARG A 61 21.81 -45.18 -12.50
C ARG A 61 21.05 -44.35 -13.54
N LEU A 62 21.76 -43.63 -14.41
CA LEU A 62 21.16 -42.92 -15.55
C LEU A 62 20.83 -43.87 -16.72
N ALA A 63 21.68 -44.85 -17.01
CA ALA A 63 21.48 -45.77 -18.14
C ALA A 63 20.45 -46.88 -17.86
N ALA A 64 20.32 -47.35 -16.61
CA ALA A 64 19.45 -48.47 -16.27
C ALA A 64 17.96 -48.21 -16.58
N PRO A 65 17.38 -47.03 -16.29
CA PRO A 65 15.99 -46.73 -16.66
C PRO A 65 15.79 -46.69 -18.17
N ILE A 66 16.74 -46.09 -18.91
CA ILE A 66 16.69 -45.98 -20.38
C ILE A 66 16.78 -47.38 -21.03
N ALA A 67 17.67 -48.24 -20.54
CA ALA A 67 17.81 -49.62 -20.97
C ALA A 67 16.53 -50.44 -20.68
N SER A 68 15.96 -50.28 -19.49
CA SER A 68 14.74 -51.00 -19.08
C SER A 68 13.53 -50.56 -19.91
N GLY A 69 13.37 -49.26 -20.15
CA GLY A 69 12.32 -48.72 -21.03
C GLY A 69 12.46 -49.23 -22.47
N PHE A 70 13.68 -49.35 -22.99
CA PHE A 70 13.94 -49.93 -24.30
C PHE A 70 13.55 -51.41 -24.39
N VAL A 71 13.86 -52.22 -23.37
CA VAL A 71 13.47 -53.65 -23.33
C VAL A 71 11.94 -53.79 -23.27
N VAL A 72 11.26 -52.99 -22.44
CA VAL A 72 9.79 -53.00 -22.33
C VAL A 72 9.12 -52.58 -23.63
N TRP A 73 9.66 -51.56 -24.31
CA TRP A 73 9.20 -51.16 -25.65
C TRP A 73 9.42 -52.24 -26.71
N LEU A 74 10.62 -52.84 -26.75
CA LEU A 74 10.97 -53.87 -27.73
C LEU A 74 10.12 -55.13 -27.55
N THR A 75 9.91 -55.57 -26.31
CA THR A 75 9.07 -56.73 -25.98
C THR A 75 7.60 -56.49 -26.35
N GLY A 76 7.06 -55.29 -26.09
CA GLY A 76 5.72 -54.90 -26.53
C GLY A 76 5.56 -54.91 -28.05
N LEU A 77 6.56 -54.40 -28.79
CA LEU A 77 6.56 -54.36 -30.26
C LEU A 77 6.62 -55.77 -30.87
N VAL A 78 7.48 -56.64 -30.33
CA VAL A 78 7.58 -58.04 -30.77
C VAL A 78 6.30 -58.82 -30.46
N ALA A 79 5.78 -58.71 -29.24
CA ALA A 79 4.55 -59.39 -28.83
C ALA A 79 3.35 -58.95 -29.69
N SER A 80 3.23 -57.64 -29.95
CA SER A 80 2.18 -57.10 -30.84
C SER A 80 2.31 -57.62 -32.26
N THR A 81 3.53 -57.65 -32.81
CA THR A 81 3.78 -58.13 -34.18
C THR A 81 3.43 -59.62 -34.32
N LEU A 82 3.80 -60.45 -33.34
CA LEU A 82 3.48 -61.88 -33.33
C LEU A 82 1.98 -62.12 -33.20
N ALA A 83 1.31 -61.42 -32.28
CA ALA A 83 -0.13 -61.49 -32.08
C ALA A 83 -0.91 -61.05 -33.34
N TYR A 84 -0.48 -59.96 -33.99
CA TYR A 84 -1.07 -59.48 -35.24
C TYR A 84 -0.88 -60.46 -36.41
N ARG A 85 0.33 -61.04 -36.57
CA ARG A 85 0.59 -62.07 -37.59
C ARG A 85 -0.29 -63.30 -37.37
N LYS A 86 -0.50 -63.70 -36.11
CA LYS A 86 -1.38 -64.82 -35.74
C LYS A 86 -2.85 -64.50 -36.02
N ALA A 87 -3.32 -63.29 -35.70
CA ALA A 87 -4.66 -62.81 -36.03
C ALA A 87 -4.91 -62.87 -37.55
N ARG A 88 -3.98 -62.38 -38.37
CA ARG A 88 -4.10 -62.39 -39.84
C ARG A 88 -4.16 -63.81 -40.41
N ARG A 89 -3.41 -64.75 -39.83
CA ARG A 89 -3.46 -66.18 -40.21
C ARG A 89 -4.80 -66.82 -39.83
N LEU A 90 -5.36 -66.48 -38.67
CA LEU A 90 -6.64 -66.99 -38.19
C LEU A 90 -7.83 -66.45 -38.98
N ILE A 91 -7.76 -65.20 -39.45
CA ILE A 91 -8.75 -64.61 -40.38
C ILE A 91 -8.81 -65.42 -41.68
N ARG A 92 -7.64 -65.79 -42.24
CA ARG A 92 -7.57 -66.63 -43.45
C ARG A 92 -8.09 -68.05 -43.26
N GLN A 93 -8.23 -68.50 -42.00
CA GLN A 93 -8.78 -69.81 -41.62
C GLN A 93 -10.25 -69.70 -41.16
N SER A 94 -10.91 -68.56 -41.39
CA SER A 94 -12.30 -68.28 -40.96
C SER A 94 -12.53 -68.42 -39.44
N ARG A 95 -11.48 -68.31 -38.62
CA ARG A 95 -11.55 -68.39 -37.15
C ARG A 95 -11.61 -66.99 -36.52
N TYR A 96 -12.73 -66.30 -36.75
CA TYR A 96 -12.88 -64.88 -36.46
C TYR A 96 -12.81 -64.52 -34.97
N VAL A 97 -13.38 -65.34 -34.08
CA VAL A 97 -13.33 -65.10 -32.62
C VAL A 97 -11.90 -65.13 -32.10
N LEU A 98 -11.14 -66.17 -32.49
CA LEU A 98 -9.75 -66.32 -32.07
C LEU A 98 -8.84 -65.27 -32.71
N ALA A 99 -9.15 -64.85 -33.94
CA ALA A 99 -8.49 -63.72 -34.58
C ALA A 99 -8.75 -62.40 -33.84
N GLY A 100 -9.98 -62.17 -33.37
CA GLY A 100 -10.36 -61.01 -32.56
C GLY A 100 -9.58 -60.94 -31.25
N ILE A 101 -9.44 -62.08 -30.54
CA ILE A 101 -8.63 -62.16 -29.32
C ILE A 101 -7.16 -61.82 -29.60
N CYS A 102 -6.56 -62.40 -30.65
CA CYS A 102 -5.18 -62.08 -31.03
C CYS A 102 -5.00 -60.61 -31.44
N ALA A 103 -5.99 -60.00 -32.08
CA ALA A 103 -5.95 -58.57 -32.42
C ALA A 103 -6.04 -57.70 -31.15
N ALA A 104 -6.89 -58.05 -30.19
CA ALA A 104 -6.97 -57.36 -28.90
C ALA A 104 -5.66 -57.47 -28.12
N VAL A 105 -5.04 -58.64 -28.07
CA VAL A 105 -3.71 -58.85 -27.47
C VAL A 105 -2.64 -58.01 -28.19
N ALA A 106 -2.70 -57.87 -29.51
CA ALA A 106 -1.76 -57.04 -30.25
C ALA A 106 -1.87 -55.55 -29.89
N VAL A 107 -3.09 -55.06 -29.64
CA VAL A 107 -3.34 -53.68 -29.19
C VAL A 107 -2.91 -53.51 -27.73
N MET A 108 -3.29 -54.43 -26.85
CA MET A 108 -2.92 -54.40 -25.43
C MET A 108 -1.40 -54.47 -25.23
N ALA A 109 -0.67 -55.25 -26.02
CA ALA A 109 0.79 -55.33 -25.96
C ALA A 109 1.51 -54.02 -26.37
N LEU A 110 0.85 -53.15 -27.14
CA LEU A 110 1.34 -51.79 -27.44
C LEU A 110 0.94 -50.78 -26.36
N TRP A 111 -0.23 -50.97 -25.74
CA TRP A 111 -0.77 -50.10 -24.69
C TRP A 111 -0.12 -50.33 -23.31
N TRP A 112 0.20 -51.58 -22.97
CA TRP A 112 0.73 -51.96 -21.66
C TRP A 112 2.08 -51.30 -21.32
N PRO A 113 3.06 -51.23 -22.25
CA PRO A 113 4.27 -50.43 -22.05
C PRO A 113 3.99 -48.96 -21.76
N LEU A 114 3.03 -48.34 -22.47
CA LEU A 114 2.63 -46.93 -22.30
C LEU A 114 1.99 -46.67 -20.93
N ALA A 115 1.21 -47.62 -20.42
CA ALA A 115 0.56 -47.52 -19.11
C ALA A 115 1.54 -47.67 -17.93
N ILE A 116 2.61 -48.44 -18.08
CA ILE A 116 3.65 -48.61 -17.05
C ILE A 116 4.61 -47.40 -17.04
N THR A 117 4.78 -46.71 -18.17
CA THR A 117 5.58 -45.47 -18.27
C THR A 117 4.78 -44.20 -18.05
N ALA A 118 3.48 -44.28 -17.80
CA ALA A 118 2.71 -43.12 -17.38
C ALA A 118 3.20 -42.73 -15.98
N ASP A 119 3.69 -41.50 -15.84
CA ASP A 119 4.19 -40.97 -14.56
C ASP A 119 3.15 -41.24 -13.47
N LYS A 120 3.52 -42.08 -12.49
CA LYS A 120 2.80 -42.07 -11.22
C LYS A 120 3.04 -40.69 -10.62
N PRO A 121 2.00 -39.92 -10.27
CA PRO A 121 2.21 -38.65 -9.60
C PRO A 121 3.07 -38.88 -8.35
N ALA A 122 4.08 -38.05 -8.17
CA ALA A 122 4.89 -38.07 -6.95
C ALA A 122 3.93 -37.99 -5.75
N LYS A 123 4.17 -38.81 -4.72
CA LYS A 123 3.39 -38.75 -3.49
C LYS A 123 3.54 -37.33 -2.92
N ALA A 124 2.43 -36.63 -2.70
CA ALA A 124 2.43 -35.34 -2.04
C ALA A 124 3.17 -35.47 -0.69
N TRP A 125 4.04 -34.50 -0.39
CA TRP A 125 4.74 -34.47 0.88
C TRP A 125 3.75 -34.33 2.04
N THR A 126 4.07 -34.98 3.16
CA THR A 126 3.28 -34.93 4.40
C THR A 126 4.23 -34.71 5.57
N PRO A 127 3.85 -33.90 6.58
CA PRO A 127 4.64 -33.71 7.80
C PRO A 127 5.02 -35.00 8.48
N THR A 128 6.13 -34.96 9.21
CA THR A 128 6.60 -36.08 10.03
C THR A 128 5.98 -36.07 11.43
N GLU A 129 5.62 -34.89 11.90
CA GLU A 129 5.04 -34.56 13.18
C GLU A 129 3.51 -34.51 13.11
N PRO A 130 2.81 -34.68 14.24
CA PRO A 130 1.37 -34.44 14.29
C PRO A 130 1.05 -32.97 13.95
N LEU A 131 -0.13 -32.76 13.35
CA LEU A 131 -0.64 -31.41 13.10
C LEU A 131 -0.83 -30.66 14.43
N ASN A 132 -0.80 -29.32 14.37
CA ASN A 132 -0.95 -28.45 15.54
C ASN A 132 -0.01 -28.75 16.72
N SER A 133 1.20 -29.24 16.43
CA SER A 133 2.23 -29.54 17.42
C SER A 133 3.36 -28.51 17.32
N PRO A 134 3.22 -27.34 17.96
CA PRO A 134 4.19 -26.26 17.84
C PRO A 134 5.57 -26.61 18.41
N MET A 135 6.60 -26.19 17.70
CA MET A 135 7.98 -26.21 18.15
C MET A 135 8.64 -24.84 17.99
N GLY A 136 9.62 -24.55 18.85
CA GLY A 136 10.31 -23.26 18.88
C GLY A 136 9.57 -22.18 19.67
N THR A 137 9.93 -20.93 19.43
CA THR A 137 9.42 -19.77 20.16
C THR A 137 8.99 -18.70 19.16
N ALA A 138 7.68 -18.48 19.13
CA ALA A 138 7.01 -17.53 18.26
C ALA A 138 7.55 -16.08 18.42
N LYS A 139 7.67 -15.33 17.31
CA LYS A 139 8.21 -13.95 17.26
C LYS A 139 7.23 -12.93 16.69
N GLY A 140 7.50 -11.64 16.92
CA GLY A 140 6.73 -10.50 16.40
C GLY A 140 5.90 -9.77 17.47
N ILE A 141 5.29 -8.65 17.09
CA ILE A 141 4.35 -7.86 17.92
C ILE A 141 3.25 -8.78 18.45
N TYR A 142 2.68 -9.59 17.56
CA TYR A 142 1.86 -10.74 17.90
C TYR A 142 2.66 -12.01 17.63
N PRO A 143 3.10 -12.73 18.67
CA PRO A 143 3.99 -13.87 18.51
C PRO A 143 3.42 -14.91 17.56
N GLY A 144 4.18 -15.22 16.49
CA GLY A 144 3.85 -16.28 15.53
C GLY A 144 2.77 -15.89 14.53
N ARG A 145 2.38 -14.61 14.47
CA ARG A 145 1.36 -14.13 13.55
C ARG A 145 1.84 -14.19 12.11
N VAL A 146 1.03 -14.80 11.26
CA VAL A 146 1.15 -14.74 9.80
C VAL A 146 -0.16 -14.22 9.24
N VAL A 147 -0.11 -13.05 8.60
CA VAL A 147 -1.25 -12.50 7.88
C VAL A 147 -1.26 -13.05 6.47
N TRP A 148 -2.42 -13.49 6.02
CA TRP A 148 -2.71 -13.83 4.63
C TRP A 148 -3.89 -12.99 4.14
N LEU A 149 -3.71 -12.28 3.03
CA LEU A 149 -4.77 -11.56 2.35
C LEU A 149 -4.88 -12.10 0.93
N TYR A 150 -6.08 -12.53 0.56
CA TYR A 150 -6.43 -13.00 -0.79
C TYR A 150 -7.50 -12.08 -1.39
N GLU A 151 -7.21 -11.54 -2.58
CA GLU A 151 -8.13 -10.66 -3.31
C GLU A 151 -8.10 -11.03 -4.81
N PRO A 152 -9.05 -11.85 -5.30
CA PRO A 152 -9.05 -12.33 -6.69
C PRO A 152 -9.08 -11.19 -7.73
N ASP A 153 -9.71 -10.06 -7.41
CA ASP A 153 -9.83 -8.93 -8.34
C ASP A 153 -8.50 -8.20 -8.57
N SER A 154 -7.48 -8.46 -7.75
CA SER A 154 -6.15 -7.87 -7.91
C SER A 154 -5.42 -8.32 -9.19
N THR A 155 -5.84 -9.44 -9.79
CA THR A 155 -5.17 -10.03 -10.95
C THR A 155 -6.17 -10.52 -12.00
N SER A 156 -6.00 -10.13 -13.25
CA SER A 156 -6.94 -10.44 -14.34
C SER A 156 -6.27 -11.03 -15.60
N TRP A 157 -4.95 -11.25 -15.57
CA TRP A 157 -4.20 -11.74 -16.75
C TRP A 157 -4.78 -13.04 -17.32
N ASN A 158 -5.09 -13.05 -18.62
CA ASN A 158 -5.68 -14.22 -19.28
C ASN A 158 -4.66 -15.30 -19.69
N GLY A 159 -3.37 -15.12 -19.40
CA GLY A 159 -2.29 -16.05 -19.76
C GLY A 159 -1.75 -15.94 -21.19
N SER A 160 -2.20 -14.96 -21.98
CA SER A 160 -1.85 -14.87 -23.41
C SER A 160 -1.68 -13.45 -23.96
N THR A 161 -2.43 -12.47 -23.47
CA THR A 161 -2.44 -11.09 -23.99
C THR A 161 -1.72 -10.16 -23.02
N GLY A 162 -0.72 -9.43 -23.51
CA GLY A 162 0.16 -8.64 -22.64
C GLY A 162 0.93 -9.53 -21.65
N SER A 163 1.36 -8.92 -20.56
CA SER A 163 2.11 -9.56 -19.49
C SER A 163 1.36 -9.45 -18.18
N TRP A 164 1.53 -10.42 -17.28
CA TRP A 164 0.86 -10.38 -15.98
C TRP A 164 1.24 -9.15 -15.15
N TRP A 165 2.45 -8.62 -15.33
CA TRP A 165 2.93 -7.42 -14.62
C TRP A 165 2.48 -6.10 -15.24
N ASP A 166 1.68 -6.10 -16.30
CA ASP A 166 1.13 -4.87 -16.87
C ASP A 166 -0.03 -4.38 -16.00
N ASP A 167 -0.18 -3.06 -15.82
CA ASP A 167 -1.25 -2.46 -14.97
C ASP A 167 -2.68 -2.79 -15.47
N ASN A 168 -2.84 -3.20 -16.74
CA ASN A 168 -4.12 -3.69 -17.28
C ASN A 168 -4.48 -5.11 -16.80
N ASN A 169 -3.50 -5.84 -16.26
CA ASN A 169 -3.62 -7.25 -15.89
C ASN A 169 -3.41 -7.49 -14.39
N THR A 170 -2.83 -6.52 -13.67
CA THR A 170 -2.73 -6.47 -12.21
C THR A 170 -3.17 -5.09 -11.75
N ASP A 171 -4.17 -5.02 -10.87
CA ASP A 171 -4.72 -3.73 -10.43
C ASP A 171 -3.84 -3.12 -9.32
N GLN A 172 -3.20 -1.99 -9.64
CA GLN A 172 -2.32 -1.30 -8.68
C GLN A 172 -3.04 -0.80 -7.43
N ALA A 173 -4.28 -0.30 -7.56
CA ALA A 173 -5.02 0.27 -6.44
C ALA A 173 -5.47 -0.82 -5.47
N ILE A 174 -5.93 -1.96 -6.01
CA ILE A 174 -6.24 -3.14 -5.19
C ILE A 174 -4.99 -3.63 -4.49
N VAL A 175 -3.88 -3.84 -5.19
CA VAL A 175 -2.62 -4.31 -4.58
C VAL A 175 -2.11 -3.34 -3.50
N HIS A 176 -2.27 -2.03 -3.69
CA HIS A 176 -1.93 -1.05 -2.67
C HIS A 176 -2.75 -1.26 -1.38
N ARG A 177 -4.07 -1.41 -1.50
CA ARG A 177 -4.96 -1.73 -0.38
C ARG A 177 -4.62 -3.07 0.26
N MET A 178 -4.24 -4.08 -0.54
CA MET A 178 -3.79 -5.38 -0.02
C MET A 178 -2.55 -5.22 0.87
N VAL A 179 -1.54 -4.46 0.45
CA VAL A 179 -0.32 -4.22 1.23
C VAL A 179 -0.64 -3.46 2.52
N SER A 180 -1.41 -2.38 2.43
CA SER A 180 -1.89 -1.57 3.58
C SER A 180 -2.60 -2.45 4.60
N LYS A 181 -3.67 -3.14 4.19
CA LYS A 181 -4.45 -3.96 5.10
C LYS A 181 -3.66 -5.12 5.70
N THR A 182 -2.72 -5.68 4.94
CA THR A 182 -1.83 -6.76 5.42
C THR A 182 -0.94 -6.27 6.56
N ILE A 183 -0.34 -5.09 6.43
CA ILE A 183 0.56 -4.51 7.44
C ILE A 183 -0.21 -4.04 8.68
N GLN A 184 -1.37 -3.40 8.49
CA GLN A 184 -2.32 -3.08 9.57
C GLN A 184 -2.72 -4.32 10.36
N SER A 185 -3.14 -5.40 9.67
CA SER A 185 -3.55 -6.64 10.34
C SER A 185 -2.39 -7.34 11.05
N LEU A 186 -1.17 -7.22 10.52
CA LEU A 186 0.03 -7.79 11.13
C LEU A 186 0.36 -7.13 12.46
N THR A 187 0.17 -5.81 12.52
CA THR A 187 0.54 -4.95 13.65
C THR A 187 -0.63 -4.68 14.61
N GLY A 188 -1.85 -5.06 14.23
CA GLY A 188 -3.07 -4.80 15.00
C GLY A 188 -3.54 -3.35 14.96
N GLN A 189 -2.96 -2.53 14.08
CA GLN A 189 -3.25 -1.10 13.97
C GLN A 189 -4.36 -0.81 12.95
N SER A 190 -5.06 0.31 13.12
CA SER A 190 -6.20 0.71 12.27
C SER A 190 -5.81 1.53 11.04
N ASN A 191 -4.59 2.08 11.00
CA ASN A 191 -4.09 2.92 9.90
C ASN A 191 -2.61 2.61 9.58
N ASP A 192 -2.15 3.06 8.41
CA ASP A 192 -0.80 2.76 7.92
C ASP A 192 0.34 3.45 8.71
N PRO A 193 0.26 4.75 9.09
CA PRO A 193 1.30 5.38 9.91
C PRO A 193 1.59 4.62 11.21
N ASN A 194 0.55 4.29 11.97
CA ASN A 194 0.69 3.59 13.25
C ASN A 194 1.20 2.16 13.04
N ALA A 195 0.75 1.49 11.98
CA ALA A 195 1.22 0.16 11.64
C ALA A 195 2.73 0.13 11.37
N TRP A 196 3.25 1.07 10.57
CA TRP A 196 4.68 1.15 10.30
C TRP A 196 5.49 1.56 11.53
N ASP A 197 5.03 2.55 12.30
CA ASP A 197 5.70 2.96 13.53
C ASP A 197 5.82 1.79 14.52
N ALA A 198 4.75 0.99 14.67
CA ALA A 198 4.77 -0.21 15.49
C ALA A 198 5.83 -1.23 15.03
N LEU A 199 6.00 -1.44 13.71
CA LEU A 199 7.06 -2.32 13.18
C LEU A 199 8.45 -1.80 13.56
N PHE A 200 8.72 -0.50 13.36
CA PHE A 200 10.02 0.10 13.66
C PHE A 200 10.32 0.08 15.16
N ARG A 201 9.35 0.46 16.00
CA ARG A 201 9.48 0.43 17.46
C ARG A 201 9.74 -0.97 17.98
N HIS A 202 8.95 -1.95 17.54
CA HIS A 202 9.15 -3.34 17.93
C HIS A 202 10.53 -3.84 17.53
N PHE A 203 10.98 -3.56 16.31
CA PHE A 203 12.31 -3.93 15.86
C PHE A 203 13.41 -3.24 16.70
N ASN A 204 13.31 -1.93 16.90
CA ASN A 204 14.33 -1.19 17.65
C ASN A 204 14.39 -1.65 19.11
N GLN A 205 13.25 -1.87 19.75
CA GLN A 205 13.17 -2.34 21.13
C GLN A 205 13.78 -3.74 21.28
N THR A 206 13.41 -4.69 20.42
CA THR A 206 13.91 -6.08 20.46
C THR A 206 15.40 -6.19 20.13
N ARG A 207 16.00 -5.17 19.53
CA ARG A 207 17.44 -5.09 19.23
C ARG A 207 18.23 -4.19 20.19
N GLY A 208 17.59 -3.66 21.24
CA GLY A 208 18.26 -2.82 22.23
C GLY A 208 18.55 -1.39 21.77
N TYR A 209 17.91 -0.92 20.69
CA TYR A 209 17.99 0.46 20.21
C TYR A 209 16.97 1.40 20.89
N GLY A 210 16.17 0.87 21.82
CA GLY A 210 15.11 1.61 22.53
C GLY A 210 13.75 1.54 21.83
N ASN A 211 12.70 2.03 22.51
CA ASN A 211 11.35 2.09 21.97
C ASN A 211 11.16 3.33 21.07
N ILE A 212 11.82 3.34 19.91
CA ILE A 212 11.84 4.46 18.98
C ILE A 212 11.39 4.03 17.58
N GLY A 213 10.64 4.89 16.90
CA GLY A 213 10.23 4.70 15.51
C GLY A 213 11.39 4.86 14.52
N TYR A 214 11.05 5.01 13.24
CA TYR A 214 12.04 5.31 12.19
C TYR A 214 12.69 6.68 12.42
N LYS A 215 14.01 6.80 12.18
CA LYS A 215 14.70 8.09 12.17
C LYS A 215 15.14 8.46 10.75
N PRO A 216 14.91 9.71 10.29
CA PRO A 216 15.32 10.15 8.97
C PRO A 216 16.79 9.84 8.66
N GLY A 217 17.02 9.22 7.50
CA GLY A 217 18.36 8.84 7.02
C GLY A 217 18.82 7.44 7.42
N GLU A 218 18.09 6.73 8.29
CA GLU A 218 18.39 5.32 8.56
C GLU A 218 18.10 4.47 7.30
N GLY A 219 19.09 3.68 6.88
CA GLY A 219 19.02 2.92 5.63
C GLY A 219 18.12 1.68 5.71
N ILE A 220 17.34 1.45 4.66
CA ILE A 220 16.47 0.28 4.49
C ILE A 220 16.89 -0.51 3.25
N ALA A 221 17.28 -1.77 3.45
CA ALA A 221 17.48 -2.71 2.36
C ALA A 221 16.19 -3.51 2.11
N ILE A 222 15.86 -3.76 0.85
CA ILE A 222 14.71 -4.59 0.45
C ILE A 222 15.24 -5.73 -0.42
N LYS A 223 15.23 -6.95 0.11
CA LYS A 223 15.62 -8.17 -0.62
C LYS A 223 14.43 -8.69 -1.40
N ILE A 224 14.53 -8.71 -2.73
CA ILE A 224 13.51 -9.29 -3.62
C ILE A 224 14.02 -10.56 -4.31
N ASN A 225 13.16 -11.54 -4.57
CA ASN A 225 13.56 -12.80 -5.18
C ASN A 225 13.62 -12.72 -6.72
N MET A 226 14.82 -12.49 -7.28
CA MET A 226 15.02 -12.37 -8.74
C MET A 226 15.56 -13.64 -9.40
N ASN A 227 15.30 -14.83 -8.84
CA ASN A 227 16.01 -16.05 -9.21
C ASN A 227 15.96 -16.43 -10.71
N GLN A 228 14.88 -16.08 -11.44
CA GLN A 228 14.76 -16.34 -12.88
C GLN A 228 15.40 -15.24 -13.75
N ASP A 229 15.74 -14.08 -13.19
CA ASP A 229 16.19 -12.94 -13.99
C ASP A 229 17.69 -13.04 -14.31
N SER A 230 17.97 -13.22 -15.60
CA SER A 230 19.32 -13.31 -16.16
C SER A 230 19.76 -12.06 -16.92
N GLY A 231 19.04 -10.93 -16.74
CA GLY A 231 19.34 -9.65 -17.36
C GLY A 231 18.71 -9.44 -18.74
N GLY A 232 17.88 -10.38 -19.21
CA GLY A 232 17.14 -10.29 -20.47
C GLY A 232 15.78 -9.60 -20.32
N THR A 233 15.06 -9.46 -21.44
CA THR A 233 13.64 -9.08 -21.42
C THR A 233 12.84 -10.17 -20.72
N TRP A 234 11.99 -9.78 -19.76
CA TRP A 234 11.12 -10.73 -19.07
C TRP A 234 10.19 -11.44 -20.05
N SER A 235 9.99 -12.74 -19.83
CA SER A 235 8.93 -13.50 -20.48
C SER A 235 7.68 -13.47 -19.60
N PRO A 236 6.46 -13.30 -20.15
CA PRO A 236 5.21 -13.42 -19.39
C PRO A 236 5.01 -14.78 -18.72
N ARG A 237 5.82 -15.77 -19.06
CA ARG A 237 5.85 -17.05 -18.35
C ARG A 237 6.66 -17.00 -17.07
N ASP A 238 7.66 -16.13 -17.00
CA ASP A 238 8.58 -16.10 -15.87
C ASP A 238 7.83 -15.68 -14.62
N GLY A 239 8.02 -16.43 -13.54
CA GLY A 239 7.56 -16.00 -12.23
C GLY A 239 8.61 -15.08 -11.63
N MET A 240 8.30 -13.79 -11.54
CA MET A 240 9.14 -12.74 -10.93
C MET A 240 8.34 -12.02 -9.84
N PRO A 241 8.98 -11.19 -8.99
CA PRO A 241 8.28 -10.27 -8.12
C PRO A 241 7.41 -9.29 -8.91
N SER A 242 6.21 -9.05 -8.43
CA SER A 242 5.28 -8.08 -8.98
C SER A 242 5.82 -6.67 -8.78
N PRO A 243 5.90 -5.86 -9.86
CA PRO A 243 6.15 -4.43 -9.73
C PRO A 243 5.16 -3.75 -8.79
N HIS A 244 3.92 -4.24 -8.71
CA HIS A 244 2.83 -3.64 -7.94
C HIS A 244 3.02 -3.79 -6.43
N VAL A 245 3.45 -4.98 -5.97
CA VAL A 245 3.73 -5.23 -4.55
C VAL A 245 4.95 -4.41 -4.12
N ILE A 246 6.02 -4.43 -4.91
CA ILE A 246 7.23 -3.65 -4.62
C ILE A 246 6.91 -2.15 -4.58
N TYR A 247 6.16 -1.66 -5.57
CA TYR A 247 5.74 -0.26 -5.62
C TYR A 247 4.91 0.12 -4.38
N SER A 248 3.94 -0.71 -3.98
CA SER A 248 3.08 -0.42 -2.82
C SER A 248 3.86 -0.39 -1.50
N VAL A 249 4.85 -1.27 -1.31
CA VAL A 249 5.73 -1.23 -0.14
C VAL A 249 6.58 0.05 -0.15
N LEU A 250 7.12 0.44 -1.30
CA LEU A 250 7.86 1.69 -1.43
C LEU A 250 6.98 2.92 -1.17
N ASP A 251 5.75 2.89 -1.68
CA ASP A 251 4.78 3.97 -1.50
C ASP A 251 4.48 4.21 -0.02
N GLN A 252 4.25 3.15 0.75
CA GLN A 252 4.07 3.32 2.19
C GLN A 252 5.35 3.79 2.88
N LEU A 253 6.52 3.26 2.54
CA LEU A 253 7.76 3.73 3.14
C LEU A 253 8.03 5.22 2.82
N ILE A 254 7.78 5.66 1.60
CA ILE A 254 8.13 7.02 1.16
C ILE A 254 7.04 8.02 1.56
N ASN A 255 5.77 7.72 1.25
CA ASN A 255 4.67 8.67 1.40
C ASN A 255 3.97 8.57 2.76
N VAL A 256 4.00 7.41 3.44
CA VAL A 256 3.38 7.26 4.77
C VAL A 256 4.41 7.42 5.88
N VAL A 257 5.56 6.76 5.78
CA VAL A 257 6.61 6.82 6.82
C VAL A 257 7.54 8.02 6.64
N GLY A 258 7.62 8.61 5.45
CA GLY A 258 8.54 9.72 5.16
C GLY A 258 10.00 9.28 4.93
N VAL A 259 10.24 8.02 4.59
CA VAL A 259 11.59 7.53 4.25
C VAL A 259 12.05 8.15 2.94
N SER A 260 13.16 8.91 2.97
CA SER A 260 13.79 9.39 1.74
C SER A 260 14.15 8.21 0.84
N GLY A 261 13.75 8.24 -0.44
CA GLY A 261 14.09 7.15 -1.36
C GLY A 261 15.60 6.94 -1.53
N SER A 262 16.43 7.95 -1.26
CA SER A 262 17.90 7.80 -1.21
C SER A 262 18.41 6.85 -0.11
N ALA A 263 17.63 6.68 0.96
CA ALA A 263 17.89 5.75 2.06
C ALA A 263 17.41 4.31 1.77
N ILE A 264 16.71 4.08 0.65
CA ILE A 264 16.15 2.78 0.29
C ILE A 264 16.99 2.11 -0.81
N THR A 265 17.36 0.84 -0.58
CA THR A 265 18.04 0.00 -1.57
C THR A 265 17.28 -1.30 -1.82
N ILE A 266 16.77 -1.48 -3.03
CA ILE A 266 16.24 -2.78 -3.50
C ILE A 266 17.40 -3.59 -4.08
N TYR A 267 17.53 -4.86 -3.69
CA TYR A 267 18.65 -5.67 -4.15
C TYR A 267 18.36 -7.16 -4.41
N ASP A 268 19.14 -7.71 -5.34
CA ASP A 268 19.52 -9.12 -5.39
C ASP A 268 20.96 -9.17 -5.92
N ALA A 269 21.93 -9.42 -5.03
CA ALA A 269 23.35 -9.35 -5.35
C ALA A 269 23.80 -10.45 -6.32
N SER A 270 22.97 -11.46 -6.59
CA SER A 270 23.31 -12.60 -7.45
C SER A 270 22.59 -12.59 -8.81
N ARG A 271 21.67 -11.63 -9.03
CA ARG A 271 20.77 -11.57 -10.19
C ARG A 271 20.66 -10.16 -10.74
N TYR A 272 19.89 -10.01 -11.81
CA TYR A 272 19.47 -8.69 -12.32
C TYR A 272 18.11 -8.30 -11.73
N ILE A 273 17.79 -7.01 -11.74
CA ILE A 273 16.45 -6.50 -11.43
C ILE A 273 15.86 -5.92 -12.71
N GLY A 274 14.89 -6.61 -13.27
CA GLY A 274 14.25 -6.32 -14.56
C GLY A 274 13.62 -4.95 -14.71
N ASP A 275 13.42 -4.58 -15.97
CA ASP A 275 12.87 -3.28 -16.38
C ASP A 275 11.44 -3.02 -15.90
N PRO A 276 10.52 -4.00 -15.78
CA PRO A 276 9.17 -3.75 -15.26
C PRO A 276 9.17 -3.13 -13.85
N ILE A 277 9.99 -3.65 -12.94
CA ILE A 277 10.14 -3.09 -11.58
C ILE A 277 10.84 -1.74 -11.64
N TYR A 278 12.01 -1.69 -12.30
CA TYR A 278 12.84 -0.49 -12.33
C TYR A 278 12.12 0.70 -12.97
N ASN A 279 11.47 0.51 -14.11
CA ASN A 279 10.78 1.59 -14.82
C ASN A 279 9.56 2.08 -14.06
N LYS A 280 8.78 1.19 -13.42
CA LYS A 280 7.62 1.60 -12.62
C LYS A 280 8.03 2.54 -11.48
N ILE A 281 9.18 2.27 -10.85
CA ILE A 281 9.70 3.09 -9.75
C ILE A 281 10.42 4.35 -10.27
N LYS A 282 11.22 4.25 -11.33
CA LYS A 282 11.98 5.39 -11.86
C LYS A 282 11.16 6.40 -12.66
N ASN A 283 9.99 5.99 -13.17
CA ASN A 283 9.09 6.87 -13.90
C ASN A 283 8.03 7.53 -12.99
N ASP A 284 8.05 7.24 -11.69
CA ASP A 284 7.14 7.84 -10.73
C ASP A 284 7.32 9.37 -10.68
N PRO A 285 6.22 10.16 -10.61
CA PRO A 285 6.30 11.63 -10.53
C PRO A 285 6.95 12.13 -9.24
N ASN A 286 6.89 11.39 -8.12
CA ASN A 286 7.55 11.75 -6.87
C ASN A 286 9.08 11.62 -6.99
N PRO A 287 9.86 12.71 -6.76
CA PRO A 287 11.32 12.67 -6.81
C PRO A 287 11.99 11.65 -5.89
N SER A 288 11.40 11.35 -4.72
CA SER A 288 11.95 10.37 -3.77
C SER A 288 12.00 8.96 -4.37
N PHE A 289 10.96 8.51 -5.08
CA PHE A 289 10.97 7.21 -5.75
C PHE A 289 12.13 7.07 -6.75
N ARG A 290 12.44 8.15 -7.47
CA ARG A 290 13.53 8.17 -8.45
C ARG A 290 14.91 8.06 -7.81
N GLN A 291 15.05 8.31 -6.50
CA GLN A 291 16.30 8.17 -5.76
C GLN A 291 16.55 6.75 -5.24
N VAL A 292 15.53 5.86 -5.23
CA VAL A 292 15.66 4.47 -4.77
C VAL A 292 16.77 3.74 -5.53
N ARG A 293 17.68 3.10 -4.80
CA ARG A 293 18.86 2.42 -5.36
C ARG A 293 18.53 0.97 -5.70
N PHE A 294 19.01 0.51 -6.85
CA PHE A 294 18.87 -0.88 -7.29
C PHE A 294 20.24 -1.54 -7.36
N VAL A 295 20.49 -2.55 -6.53
CA VAL A 295 21.77 -3.27 -6.45
C VAL A 295 21.62 -4.68 -7.01
N VAL A 296 22.48 -5.01 -7.98
CA VAL A 296 22.45 -6.27 -8.75
C VAL A 296 23.82 -6.93 -8.76
N SER A 297 23.92 -8.16 -9.27
CA SER A 297 25.23 -8.78 -9.52
C SER A 297 26.12 -7.87 -10.38
N PRO A 298 27.43 -7.74 -10.08
CA PRO A 298 28.36 -6.94 -10.88
C PRO A 298 28.34 -7.25 -12.38
N SER A 299 28.07 -8.51 -12.76
CA SER A 299 27.96 -8.90 -14.18
C SER A 299 26.75 -8.31 -14.89
N TYR A 300 25.76 -7.82 -14.14
CA TYR A 300 24.52 -7.22 -14.64
C TYR A 300 24.37 -5.75 -14.28
N ALA A 301 25.41 -5.10 -13.72
CA ALA A 301 25.38 -3.69 -13.35
C ALA A 301 25.40 -2.80 -14.61
N ARG A 302 24.20 -2.47 -15.10
CA ARG A 302 23.95 -1.65 -16.29
C ARG A 302 22.58 -0.99 -16.18
N SER A 303 22.25 -0.12 -17.13
CA SER A 303 20.90 0.48 -17.25
C SER A 303 20.40 1.11 -15.95
N GLY A 304 21.30 1.79 -15.21
CA GLY A 304 20.99 2.47 -13.95
C GLY A 304 21.00 1.60 -12.69
N ARG A 305 21.32 0.30 -12.78
CA ARG A 305 21.53 -0.59 -11.62
C ARG A 305 23.00 -0.58 -11.18
N TYR A 306 23.22 -0.59 -9.87
CA TYR A 306 24.53 -0.57 -9.23
C TYR A 306 25.07 -1.97 -8.98
N ALA A 307 26.39 -2.15 -9.09
CA ALA A 307 27.05 -3.41 -8.78
C ALA A 307 27.08 -3.69 -7.27
N ALA A 308 26.72 -4.90 -6.87
CA ALA A 308 26.89 -5.38 -5.51
C ALA A 308 28.37 -5.39 -5.12
N THR A 309 28.68 -4.73 -4.00
CA THR A 309 30.03 -4.67 -3.45
C THR A 309 30.11 -5.57 -2.23
N ARG A 310 31.17 -6.38 -2.14
CA ARG A 310 31.35 -7.36 -1.06
C ARG A 310 31.82 -6.63 0.19
N ASP A 311 31.17 -6.88 1.31
CA ASP A 311 31.69 -6.54 2.62
C ASP A 311 32.59 -7.67 3.13
N THR A 312 33.89 -7.43 3.21
CA THR A 312 34.87 -8.42 3.70
C THR A 312 34.79 -8.65 5.21
N SER A 313 34.18 -7.71 5.95
CA SER A 313 33.97 -7.80 7.39
C SER A 313 32.61 -8.40 7.75
N GLY A 314 31.60 -8.20 6.90
CA GLY A 314 30.28 -8.82 7.03
C GLY A 314 30.30 -10.29 6.64
N ILE A 315 30.78 -11.16 7.53
CA ILE A 315 30.88 -12.62 7.33
C ILE A 315 29.73 -13.30 8.09
N VAL A 316 29.04 -14.20 7.40
CA VAL A 316 28.20 -15.25 7.99
C VAL A 316 29.04 -16.52 8.05
N TYR A 317 29.31 -17.00 9.26
CA TYR A 317 30.01 -18.25 9.50
C TYR A 317 29.02 -19.41 9.39
N THR A 318 29.35 -20.42 8.58
CA THR A 318 28.45 -21.58 8.45
C THR A 318 28.78 -22.62 9.51
N SER A 319 27.77 -23.18 10.15
CA SER A 319 27.90 -24.06 11.33
C SER A 319 28.29 -25.51 10.99
N HIS A 320 28.85 -25.73 9.80
CA HIS A 320 29.34 -27.02 9.34
C HIS A 320 30.68 -26.84 8.63
N SER A 321 31.72 -27.55 9.08
CA SER A 321 33.12 -27.36 8.66
C SER A 321 33.39 -27.46 7.15
N SER A 322 32.58 -28.21 6.41
CA SER A 322 32.68 -28.34 4.95
C SER A 322 31.83 -27.32 4.18
N CYS A 323 30.91 -26.63 4.85
CA CYS A 323 30.11 -25.57 4.27
C CYS A 323 30.96 -24.28 4.24
N PRO A 324 30.98 -23.53 3.14
CA PRO A 324 31.75 -22.29 3.07
C PRO A 324 31.01 -21.13 3.71
N ASN A 325 31.74 -20.32 4.48
CA ASN A 325 31.26 -19.03 4.96
C ASN A 325 30.86 -18.09 3.80
N ALA A 326 29.93 -17.18 4.08
CA ALA A 326 29.40 -16.24 3.10
C ALA A 326 29.69 -14.79 3.51
N ASN A 327 30.11 -13.95 2.57
CA ASN A 327 30.15 -12.51 2.79
C ASN A 327 28.86 -11.83 2.32
N MET A 328 28.47 -10.78 3.00
CA MET A 328 27.28 -9.99 2.70
C MET A 328 27.59 -8.83 1.73
N PRO A 329 26.59 -8.30 1.01
CA PRO A 329 26.75 -7.06 0.25
C PRO A 329 26.76 -5.85 1.17
N MET A 330 27.57 -4.85 0.84
CA MET A 330 27.69 -3.59 1.58
C MET A 330 26.34 -2.91 1.81
N CYS A 331 25.41 -2.98 0.84
CA CYS A 331 24.09 -2.38 0.99
C CYS A 331 23.25 -3.01 2.11
N VAL A 332 23.54 -4.26 2.50
CA VAL A 332 22.89 -4.94 3.63
C VAL A 332 23.59 -4.60 4.94
N THR A 333 24.92 -4.65 4.98
CA THR A 333 25.66 -4.39 6.22
C THR A 333 25.55 -2.94 6.66
N GLN A 334 25.46 -1.99 5.71
CA GLN A 334 25.27 -0.56 5.97
C GLN A 334 23.83 -0.14 6.26
N SER A 335 22.84 -0.95 5.89
CA SER A 335 21.43 -0.64 6.20
C SER A 335 21.13 -1.01 7.64
N LYS A 336 20.28 -0.24 8.31
CA LYS A 336 19.83 -0.58 9.66
C LYS A 336 18.73 -1.64 9.60
N TYR A 337 17.79 -1.47 8.68
CA TYR A 337 16.62 -2.34 8.51
C TYR A 337 16.69 -3.14 7.21
N LEU A 338 16.08 -4.32 7.21
CA LEU A 338 15.91 -5.19 6.05
C LEU A 338 14.43 -5.60 5.93
N ILE A 339 13.88 -5.58 4.72
CA ILE A 339 12.59 -6.17 4.35
C ILE A 339 12.86 -7.31 3.38
N ASN A 340 12.34 -8.50 3.68
CA ASN A 340 12.54 -9.69 2.84
C ASN A 340 11.24 -10.04 2.10
N ILE A 341 11.21 -9.79 0.79
CA ILE A 341 10.06 -10.09 -0.08
C ILE A 341 10.40 -11.30 -0.95
N ALA A 342 9.85 -12.46 -0.59
CA ALA A 342 10.00 -13.72 -1.31
C ALA A 342 8.82 -13.97 -2.26
N LEU A 343 8.81 -15.14 -2.90
CA LEU A 343 7.76 -15.57 -3.84
C LEU A 343 7.17 -16.89 -3.36
N LEU A 344 5.85 -17.08 -3.52
CA LEU A 344 5.23 -18.37 -3.21
C LEU A 344 5.57 -19.38 -4.31
N ARG A 345 6.56 -20.25 -4.06
CA ARG A 345 7.03 -21.17 -5.10
C ARG A 345 7.66 -22.48 -4.62
N PRO A 346 7.32 -23.61 -5.28
CA PRO A 346 8.09 -24.83 -5.18
C PRO A 346 9.49 -24.74 -5.81
N HIS A 347 10.38 -25.65 -5.43
CA HIS A 347 11.73 -25.72 -5.96
C HIS A 347 12.19 -27.14 -6.21
N SER A 348 12.73 -27.42 -7.39
CA SER A 348 13.11 -28.78 -7.78
C SER A 348 14.25 -29.41 -6.95
N MET A 349 15.04 -28.60 -6.26
CA MET A 349 16.14 -29.04 -5.36
C MET A 349 15.81 -28.89 -3.87
N TYR A 350 14.94 -27.94 -3.51
CA TYR A 350 14.72 -27.56 -2.10
C TYR A 350 13.30 -27.86 -1.61
N GLY A 351 12.43 -28.31 -2.52
CA GLY A 351 11.01 -28.48 -2.25
C GLY A 351 10.29 -27.14 -2.36
N ILE A 352 10.81 -26.12 -1.68
CA ILE A 352 10.25 -24.77 -1.62
C ILE A 352 11.33 -23.68 -1.80
N THR A 353 10.92 -22.46 -2.12
CA THR A 353 11.77 -21.26 -2.10
C THR A 353 10.97 -20.08 -1.61
N LEU A 354 11.13 -19.77 -0.33
CA LEU A 354 10.41 -18.74 0.40
C LEU A 354 11.40 -17.76 1.06
N CYS A 355 11.07 -17.17 2.21
CA CYS A 355 11.85 -16.09 2.84
C CYS A 355 13.26 -16.52 3.20
N ALA A 356 13.45 -17.69 3.83
CA ALA A 356 14.79 -18.15 4.22
C ALA A 356 15.71 -18.33 3.00
N LYS A 357 15.22 -19.00 1.96
CA LYS A 357 15.99 -19.25 0.73
C LYS A 357 16.15 -18.00 -0.14
N ASN A 358 15.31 -16.98 0.01
CA ASN A 358 15.48 -15.70 -0.69
C ASN A 358 16.84 -15.04 -0.37
N HIS A 359 17.40 -15.28 0.81
CA HIS A 359 18.72 -14.79 1.19
C HIS A 359 19.88 -15.38 0.38
N TYR A 360 19.67 -16.41 -0.43
CA TYR A 360 20.66 -16.85 -1.41
C TYR A 360 21.05 -15.76 -2.42
N GLY A 361 20.18 -14.78 -2.66
CA GLY A 361 20.54 -13.59 -3.44
C GLY A 361 21.38 -12.57 -2.66
N SER A 362 21.80 -12.87 -1.43
CA SER A 362 22.62 -11.99 -0.57
C SER A 362 24.01 -12.56 -0.30
N VAL A 363 24.34 -13.77 -0.76
CA VAL A 363 25.59 -14.44 -0.35
C VAL A 363 26.69 -14.29 -1.39
N HIS A 364 27.90 -14.02 -0.92
CA HIS A 364 29.14 -14.11 -1.69
C HIS A 364 30.04 -15.24 -1.16
N CYS A 365 30.02 -16.39 -1.83
CA CYS A 365 30.82 -17.58 -1.50
C CYS A 365 31.95 -17.77 -2.52
N GLY A 366 32.87 -16.81 -2.60
CA GLY A 366 33.91 -16.71 -3.65
C GLY A 366 33.44 -16.08 -4.96
N SER A 367 32.13 -16.05 -5.19
CA SER A 367 31.42 -15.24 -6.20
C SER A 367 30.03 -14.89 -5.68
N TRP A 368 29.32 -13.96 -6.33
CA TRP A 368 27.91 -13.67 -6.06
C TRP A 368 26.98 -14.79 -6.52
N SER A 369 27.13 -15.95 -5.90
CA SER A 369 26.40 -17.16 -6.22
C SER A 369 26.21 -18.02 -4.98
N PRO A 370 24.98 -18.51 -4.72
CA PRO A 370 24.70 -19.43 -3.62
C PRO A 370 25.08 -20.88 -3.92
N SER A 371 25.56 -21.18 -5.14
CA SER A 371 25.87 -22.54 -5.60
C SER A 371 26.70 -23.37 -4.59
N PRO A 372 27.73 -22.81 -3.91
CA PRO A 372 28.49 -23.57 -2.91
C PRO A 372 27.67 -24.03 -1.69
N LEU A 373 26.55 -23.36 -1.39
CA LEU A 373 25.65 -23.72 -0.28
C LEU A 373 24.63 -24.81 -0.68
N HIS A 374 24.49 -25.12 -1.98
CA HIS A 374 23.39 -25.95 -2.48
C HIS A 374 23.31 -27.35 -1.83
N ASN A 375 24.46 -27.98 -1.60
CA ASN A 375 24.54 -29.33 -1.02
C ASN A 375 24.16 -29.38 0.47
N TYR A 376 23.94 -28.23 1.12
CA TYR A 376 23.76 -28.11 2.57
C TYR A 376 22.34 -27.72 2.97
N GLY A 377 21.42 -27.50 2.03
CA GLY A 377 20.01 -27.27 2.34
C GLY A 377 19.03 -28.01 1.43
N ASP A 378 19.53 -28.87 0.56
CA ASP A 378 18.74 -29.68 -0.39
C ASP A 378 17.70 -30.57 0.31
N ARG A 379 16.52 -30.70 -0.30
CA ARG A 379 15.37 -31.48 0.24
C ARG A 379 15.62 -32.97 0.36
N GLY A 380 16.63 -33.50 -0.33
CA GLY A 380 17.03 -34.90 -0.28
C GLY A 380 17.89 -35.26 0.93
N ARG A 381 18.32 -34.26 1.73
CA ARG A 381 19.03 -34.50 2.99
C ARG A 381 18.06 -35.09 4.02
N PRO A 382 18.53 -35.99 4.92
CA PRO A 382 17.69 -36.53 5.98
C PRO A 382 17.12 -35.43 6.88
N MET A 383 15.92 -35.68 7.42
CA MET A 383 15.35 -34.86 8.50
C MET A 383 16.29 -34.86 9.71
N GLY A 384 16.40 -33.74 10.43
CA GLY A 384 17.35 -33.58 11.53
C GLY A 384 18.80 -33.58 11.05
N SER A 385 19.07 -32.93 9.92
CA SER A 385 20.43 -32.70 9.44
C SER A 385 20.71 -31.22 9.28
N TYR A 386 21.98 -30.83 9.49
CA TYR A 386 22.45 -29.46 9.30
C TYR A 386 21.87 -28.82 8.04
N ASN A 387 21.34 -27.61 8.19
CA ASN A 387 20.82 -26.81 7.11
C ASN A 387 21.38 -25.38 7.10
N CYS A 388 22.11 -25.03 6.04
CA CYS A 388 22.74 -23.71 5.91
C CYS A 388 21.74 -22.52 5.87
N LEU A 389 20.46 -22.77 5.60
CA LEU A 389 19.45 -21.71 5.64
C LEU A 389 19.28 -21.15 7.06
N VAL A 390 19.48 -21.98 8.10
CA VAL A 390 19.39 -21.59 9.50
C VAL A 390 20.47 -20.57 9.85
N ASP A 391 21.71 -20.77 9.39
CA ASP A 391 22.79 -19.79 9.57
C ASP A 391 22.45 -18.45 8.91
N LEU A 392 21.88 -18.49 7.70
CA LEU A 392 21.52 -17.26 6.97
C LEU A 392 20.43 -16.47 7.69
N ILE A 393 19.33 -17.11 8.10
CA ILE A 393 18.26 -16.41 8.82
C ILE A 393 18.60 -16.14 10.29
N GLY A 394 19.60 -16.82 10.86
CA GLY A 394 20.08 -16.60 12.21
C GLY A 394 21.11 -15.48 12.34
N SER A 395 21.81 -15.12 11.27
CA SER A 395 22.88 -14.11 11.30
C SER A 395 22.37 -12.72 11.65
N GLN A 396 23.20 -11.97 12.40
CA GLN A 396 22.99 -10.56 12.70
C GLN A 396 22.82 -9.68 11.45
N TYR A 397 23.40 -10.06 10.30
CA TYR A 397 23.37 -9.26 9.08
C TYR A 397 22.10 -9.46 8.25
N LEU A 398 21.39 -10.56 8.44
CA LEU A 398 20.21 -10.91 7.65
C LEU A 398 18.98 -10.97 8.56
N GLY A 399 18.70 -12.08 9.25
CA GLY A 399 17.57 -12.14 10.17
C GLY A 399 17.69 -11.15 11.34
N GLY A 400 18.92 -10.83 11.76
CA GLY A 400 19.18 -9.77 12.73
C GLY A 400 18.70 -8.37 12.30
N LYS A 401 18.66 -8.11 10.99
CA LYS A 401 18.19 -6.85 10.40
C LYS A 401 16.77 -6.91 9.85
N THR A 402 16.21 -8.10 9.67
CA THR A 402 14.90 -8.23 8.99
C THR A 402 13.77 -7.88 9.94
N MET A 403 13.06 -6.80 9.62
CA MET A 403 11.91 -6.32 10.39
C MET A 403 10.58 -6.87 9.87
N LEU A 404 10.51 -7.15 8.56
CA LEU A 404 9.30 -7.57 7.88
C LEU A 404 9.62 -8.64 6.83
N TYR A 405 8.94 -9.77 6.93
CA TYR A 405 8.95 -10.84 5.94
C TYR A 405 7.65 -10.78 5.15
N MET A 406 7.74 -10.80 3.83
CA MET A 406 6.59 -10.86 2.94
C MET A 406 6.77 -11.93 1.88
N ILE A 407 5.66 -12.50 1.43
CA ILE A 407 5.62 -13.38 0.27
C ILE A 407 4.66 -12.76 -0.75
N ASP A 408 5.22 -12.35 -1.88
CA ASP A 408 4.44 -12.02 -3.06
C ASP A 408 3.92 -13.31 -3.70
N ALA A 409 2.61 -13.45 -3.66
CA ALA A 409 1.88 -14.59 -4.20
C ALA A 409 0.74 -14.11 -5.10
N LEU A 410 0.91 -12.99 -5.82
CA LEU A 410 -0.08 -12.61 -6.84
C LEU A 410 -0.09 -13.66 -7.96
N TYR A 411 1.11 -14.02 -8.45
CA TYR A 411 1.31 -15.03 -9.49
C TYR A 411 2.25 -16.15 -9.00
N GLY A 412 1.66 -17.25 -8.52
CA GLY A 412 2.40 -18.47 -8.21
C GLY A 412 2.98 -19.11 -9.48
N ALA A 413 4.10 -19.83 -9.34
CA ALA A 413 4.70 -20.58 -10.45
C ALA A 413 4.87 -22.06 -10.11
N GLU A 414 4.94 -22.91 -11.13
CA GLU A 414 5.03 -24.37 -10.96
C GLU A 414 6.29 -24.77 -10.17
N HIS A 415 7.42 -24.15 -10.51
CA HIS A 415 8.66 -24.22 -9.74
C HIS A 415 9.61 -23.09 -10.16
N GLN A 416 10.77 -22.99 -9.51
CA GLN A 416 11.73 -21.89 -9.62
C GLN A 416 12.18 -21.48 -11.03
N GLY A 417 11.98 -22.31 -12.06
CA GLY A 417 12.39 -22.04 -13.45
C GLY A 417 11.29 -22.33 -14.46
N ALA A 418 10.05 -22.44 -14.00
CA ALA A 418 8.89 -22.75 -14.83
C ALA A 418 7.88 -21.59 -14.86
N ASP A 419 6.86 -21.81 -15.68
CA ASP A 419 5.80 -20.86 -15.99
C ASP A 419 4.98 -20.51 -14.72
N VAL A 420 4.48 -19.27 -14.65
CA VAL A 420 3.40 -18.91 -13.73
C VAL A 420 2.17 -19.77 -14.02
N ILE A 421 1.49 -20.21 -12.97
CA ILE A 421 0.33 -21.09 -13.05
C ILE A 421 -0.81 -20.57 -12.18
N LYS A 422 -2.03 -20.84 -12.62
CA LYS A 422 -3.21 -20.76 -11.77
C LYS A 422 -3.19 -21.91 -10.77
N TYR A 423 -3.63 -21.69 -9.55
CA TYR A 423 -3.68 -22.69 -8.49
C TYR A 423 -5.08 -23.30 -8.43
N LEU A 424 -5.17 -24.63 -8.41
CA LEU A 424 -6.46 -25.31 -8.32
C LEU A 424 -7.12 -25.07 -6.95
N SER A 425 -6.31 -24.92 -5.90
CA SER A 425 -6.73 -24.57 -4.54
C SER A 425 -7.35 -23.16 -4.42
N PHE A 426 -7.17 -22.33 -5.45
CA PHE A 426 -7.74 -20.98 -5.56
C PHE A 426 -8.81 -20.92 -6.66
N GLY A 427 -9.56 -22.02 -6.87
CA GLY A 427 -10.66 -22.04 -7.84
C GLY A 427 -10.21 -22.12 -9.30
N ASP A 428 -9.01 -22.65 -9.56
CA ASP A 428 -8.36 -22.59 -10.87
C ASP A 428 -8.12 -21.15 -11.35
N ASP A 429 -7.67 -20.30 -10.42
CA ASP A 429 -7.31 -18.91 -10.67
C ASP A 429 -5.91 -18.54 -10.18
N TRP A 430 -5.49 -17.31 -10.44
CA TRP A 430 -4.25 -16.78 -9.88
C TRP A 430 -4.30 -16.77 -8.35
N CYS A 431 -3.14 -16.84 -7.73
CA CYS A 431 -3.06 -16.91 -6.28
C CYS A 431 -3.52 -15.61 -5.62
N SER A 432 -3.30 -14.46 -6.27
CA SER A 432 -3.85 -13.14 -5.91
C SER A 432 -3.71 -12.83 -4.41
N SER A 433 -2.58 -13.22 -3.83
CA SER A 433 -2.37 -13.23 -2.39
C SER A 433 -1.11 -12.48 -1.98
N ILE A 434 -1.14 -11.94 -0.76
CA ILE A 434 0.03 -11.43 -0.04
C ILE A 434 0.09 -12.09 1.33
N TYR A 435 1.30 -12.46 1.76
CA TYR A 435 1.55 -12.94 3.12
C TYR A 435 2.55 -12.03 3.81
N ALA A 436 2.39 -11.81 5.11
CA ALA A 436 3.36 -11.06 5.91
C ALA A 436 3.51 -11.60 7.35
N SER A 437 4.71 -11.46 7.91
CA SER A 437 5.02 -11.82 9.29
C SER A 437 6.28 -11.11 9.79
N GLN A 438 6.49 -11.13 11.11
CA GLN A 438 7.77 -10.84 11.77
C GLN A 438 8.47 -12.12 12.25
N ASP A 439 7.85 -13.29 12.11
CA ASP A 439 8.42 -14.60 12.43
C ASP A 439 8.85 -15.34 11.13
N PRO A 440 10.16 -15.49 10.87
CA PRO A 440 10.65 -16.08 9.62
C PRO A 440 10.31 -17.56 9.46
N VAL A 441 10.12 -18.28 10.58
CA VAL A 441 9.82 -19.71 10.56
C VAL A 441 8.32 -19.90 10.35
N ALA A 442 7.49 -19.11 11.02
CA ALA A 442 6.04 -19.20 10.89
C ALA A 442 5.57 -18.90 9.47
N ILE A 443 6.06 -17.83 8.83
CA ILE A 443 5.63 -17.45 7.47
C ILE A 443 5.98 -18.52 6.43
N ASP A 444 7.18 -19.10 6.53
CA ASP A 444 7.61 -20.17 5.63
C ASP A 444 6.83 -21.47 5.88
N SER A 445 6.44 -21.74 7.14
CA SER A 445 5.57 -22.87 7.52
C SER A 445 4.18 -22.75 6.90
N VAL A 446 3.57 -21.56 7.02
CA VAL A 446 2.25 -21.28 6.44
C VAL A 446 2.28 -21.42 4.92
N ALA A 447 3.27 -20.82 4.27
CA ALA A 447 3.38 -20.92 2.81
C ALA A 447 3.68 -22.36 2.32
N LEU A 448 4.43 -23.15 3.08
CA LEU A 448 4.60 -24.59 2.81
C LEU A 448 3.26 -25.33 2.87
N ASP A 449 2.40 -24.99 3.84
CA ASP A 449 1.09 -25.59 4.00
C ASP A 449 0.14 -25.28 2.84
N PHE A 450 0.18 -24.07 2.30
CA PHE A 450 -0.51 -23.73 1.04
C PHE A 450 0.02 -24.56 -0.13
N MET A 451 1.34 -24.58 -0.34
CA MET A 451 1.92 -25.25 -1.51
C MET A 451 1.76 -26.78 -1.48
N ARG A 452 1.88 -27.43 -0.31
CA ARG A 452 1.70 -28.89 -0.22
C ARG A 452 0.25 -29.31 -0.50
N ASN A 453 -0.71 -28.40 -0.30
CA ASN A 453 -2.13 -28.62 -0.56
C ASN A 453 -2.56 -28.11 -1.94
N GLU A 454 -1.65 -27.58 -2.76
CA GLU A 454 -1.89 -27.25 -4.16
C GLU A 454 -1.48 -28.44 -5.06
N PRO A 455 -2.43 -29.12 -5.74
CA PRO A 455 -2.12 -30.28 -6.58
C PRO A 455 -1.13 -30.01 -7.72
N ARG A 456 -1.04 -28.76 -8.21
CA ARG A 456 -0.10 -28.37 -9.27
C ARG A 456 1.31 -28.09 -8.75
N CYS A 457 1.51 -27.96 -7.44
CA CYS A 457 2.81 -27.77 -6.82
C CYS A 457 3.58 -29.09 -6.63
N THR A 458 3.84 -29.79 -7.74
CA THR A 458 4.39 -31.16 -7.74
C THR A 458 5.83 -31.29 -7.21
N GLN A 459 6.53 -30.17 -7.01
CA GLN A 459 7.90 -30.16 -6.51
C GLN A 459 7.99 -30.10 -4.97
N VAL A 460 6.88 -29.97 -4.24
CA VAL A 460 6.90 -30.06 -2.76
C VAL A 460 7.05 -31.52 -2.33
N THR A 461 8.30 -31.98 -2.26
CA THR A 461 8.70 -33.38 -2.03
C THR A 461 10.01 -33.45 -1.24
N GLY A 462 10.38 -34.63 -0.73
CA GLY A 462 11.58 -34.80 0.09
C GLY A 462 11.32 -34.36 1.54
N ASN A 463 12.25 -33.60 2.12
CA ASN A 463 12.15 -32.99 3.44
C ASN A 463 12.23 -31.46 3.33
N PRO A 464 11.23 -30.80 2.71
CA PRO A 464 11.22 -29.35 2.47
C PRO A 464 11.24 -28.51 3.77
N ASP A 465 10.76 -29.09 4.86
CA ASP A 465 10.62 -28.51 6.20
C ASP A 465 11.81 -28.78 7.13
N ASN A 466 12.84 -29.51 6.70
CA ASN A 466 14.00 -29.80 7.56
C ASN A 466 14.62 -28.53 8.15
N TYR A 467 14.75 -27.45 7.38
CA TYR A 467 15.29 -26.20 7.93
C TYR A 467 14.33 -25.51 8.91
N LEU A 468 13.02 -25.74 8.80
CA LEU A 468 12.03 -25.14 9.70
C LEU A 468 12.13 -25.78 11.08
N HIS A 469 12.28 -27.11 11.15
CA HIS A 469 12.57 -27.83 12.39
C HIS A 469 13.87 -27.34 13.03
N GLU A 470 14.94 -27.26 12.23
CA GLU A 470 16.25 -26.81 12.70
C GLU A 470 16.24 -25.35 13.15
N ALA A 471 15.51 -24.46 12.47
CA ALA A 471 15.40 -23.04 12.82
C ALA A 471 14.51 -22.80 14.05
N ALA A 472 13.37 -23.48 14.14
CA ALA A 472 12.50 -23.42 15.30
C ALA A 472 13.22 -23.89 16.56
N LEU A 473 14.06 -24.92 16.43
CA LEU A 473 14.84 -25.50 17.52
C LEU A 473 16.32 -25.11 17.46
N ALA A 474 16.70 -23.95 16.92
CA ALA A 474 18.13 -23.61 16.75
C ALA A 474 18.96 -23.64 18.05
N ASN A 475 18.31 -23.48 19.21
CA ASN A 475 18.89 -23.63 20.54
C ASN A 475 19.12 -25.09 20.97
N ASP A 476 18.41 -26.06 20.39
CA ASP A 476 18.57 -27.50 20.59
C ASP A 476 18.08 -28.29 19.36
N PRO A 477 18.78 -28.18 18.21
CA PRO A 477 18.25 -28.63 16.94
C PRO A 477 18.31 -30.15 16.82
N CYS A 478 17.38 -30.73 16.06
CA CYS A 478 17.30 -32.17 15.81
C CYS A 478 18.61 -32.77 15.27
N SER A 479 19.40 -32.00 14.53
CA SER A 479 20.71 -32.41 14.04
C SER A 479 21.85 -32.41 15.05
N GLY A 480 21.65 -31.81 16.23
CA GLY A 480 22.70 -31.55 17.21
C GLY A 480 23.69 -30.45 16.80
N THR A 481 23.47 -29.76 15.68
CA THR A 481 24.34 -28.67 15.22
C THR A 481 24.43 -27.56 16.26
N PHE A 482 25.61 -26.99 16.47
CA PHE A 482 25.78 -25.72 17.18
C PHE A 482 25.66 -24.57 16.18
N TYR A 483 24.46 -24.01 16.00
CA TYR A 483 24.29 -22.89 15.10
C TYR A 483 24.84 -21.61 15.73
N ASP A 484 25.88 -21.04 15.11
CA ASP A 484 26.51 -19.77 15.52
C ASP A 484 27.03 -19.00 14.29
N PRO A 485 26.14 -18.31 13.55
CA PRO A 485 26.49 -17.67 12.31
C PRO A 485 27.33 -16.39 12.44
N ASP A 486 27.50 -15.89 13.67
CA ASP A 486 28.13 -14.61 13.94
C ASP A 486 29.58 -14.75 14.46
N HIS A 487 30.05 -15.98 14.71
CA HIS A 487 31.40 -16.23 15.20
C HIS A 487 32.14 -17.33 14.43
N ALA A 488 33.47 -17.24 14.45
CA ALA A 488 34.34 -18.30 13.93
C ALA A 488 34.39 -19.48 14.93
N GLY A 489 33.43 -20.39 14.85
CA GLY A 489 33.29 -21.56 15.72
C GLY A 489 32.21 -21.39 16.78
N ASP A 490 32.08 -22.39 17.66
CA ASP A 490 30.96 -22.51 18.61
C ASP A 490 31.15 -21.61 19.84
N VAL A 491 30.70 -20.35 19.77
CA VAL A 491 30.83 -19.36 20.85
C VAL A 491 29.47 -19.06 21.49
N THR A 492 28.52 -18.58 20.71
CA THR A 492 27.18 -18.18 21.13
C THR A 492 26.14 -18.91 20.30
N ARG A 493 25.50 -19.91 20.92
CA ARG A 493 24.44 -20.68 20.25
C ARG A 493 23.23 -19.78 19.96
N LEU A 494 22.68 -19.89 18.76
CA LEU A 494 21.44 -19.22 18.39
C LEU A 494 20.28 -19.62 19.32
N PRO A 495 19.41 -18.68 19.72
CA PRO A 495 18.10 -19.00 20.28
C PRO A 495 17.17 -19.54 19.18
N SER A 496 15.98 -20.02 19.56
CA SER A 496 14.91 -20.29 18.60
C SER A 496 14.65 -19.06 17.70
N LEU A 497 14.59 -19.29 16.39
CA LEU A 497 14.42 -18.25 15.37
C LEU A 497 12.95 -17.96 15.05
N GLY A 498 12.02 -18.75 15.58
CA GLY A 498 10.60 -18.67 15.29
C GLY A 498 9.86 -19.94 15.68
N THR A 499 8.57 -20.00 15.36
CA THR A 499 7.74 -21.19 15.60
C THR A 499 7.43 -21.94 14.32
N HIS A 500 7.45 -23.27 14.39
CA HIS A 500 7.04 -24.17 13.30
C HIS A 500 5.91 -25.10 13.77
N GLU A 501 4.90 -25.25 12.92
CA GLU A 501 3.86 -26.28 13.00
C GLU A 501 3.08 -26.30 11.68
N HIS A 502 2.06 -27.15 11.65
CA HIS A 502 1.17 -27.34 10.52
C HIS A 502 -0.29 -27.19 10.94
N TRP A 503 -1.11 -26.62 10.06
CA TRP A 503 -2.53 -26.42 10.34
C TRP A 503 -3.28 -27.74 10.50
N ASN A 504 -4.49 -27.66 11.06
CA ASN A 504 -5.39 -28.80 11.23
C ASN A 504 -5.83 -29.43 9.89
N ASN A 505 -6.21 -28.63 8.89
CA ASN A 505 -6.66 -29.08 7.57
C ASN A 505 -6.68 -27.90 6.56
N PRO A 506 -6.65 -28.16 5.24
CA PRO A 506 -6.59 -27.10 4.22
C PRO A 506 -7.88 -26.28 4.06
N THR A 507 -9.00 -26.70 4.65
CA THR A 507 -10.25 -25.94 4.62
C THR A 507 -10.21 -24.86 5.69
N ASP A 508 -10.05 -25.25 6.95
CA ASP A 508 -10.12 -24.36 8.11
C ASP A 508 -8.81 -23.58 8.33
N LYS A 509 -7.66 -24.17 7.96
CA LYS A 509 -6.32 -23.55 8.05
C LYS A 509 -5.97 -23.02 9.44
N GLN A 510 -6.43 -23.68 10.50
CA GLN A 510 -6.23 -23.23 11.87
C GLN A 510 -4.97 -23.86 12.48
N TYR A 511 -4.15 -23.02 13.11
CA TYR A 511 -2.95 -23.39 13.85
C TYR A 511 -3.21 -23.43 15.37
N SER A 512 -2.22 -23.85 16.16
CA SER A 512 -2.40 -24.05 17.60
C SER A 512 -2.89 -22.80 18.35
N ARG A 513 -2.45 -21.59 17.96
CA ARG A 513 -2.97 -20.34 18.56
C ARG A 513 -4.38 -20.02 18.12
N ASN A 514 -4.73 -20.26 16.85
CA ASN A 514 -6.10 -20.07 16.36
C ASN A 514 -7.10 -20.99 17.12
N LEU A 515 -6.63 -22.16 17.55
CA LEU A 515 -7.41 -23.16 18.29
C LEU A 515 -7.37 -22.96 19.81
N GLY A 516 -6.50 -22.08 20.33
CA GLY A 516 -6.26 -21.94 21.77
C GLY A 516 -5.60 -23.16 22.41
N THR A 517 -4.92 -24.01 21.64
CA THR A 517 -4.31 -25.27 22.10
C THR A 517 -2.81 -25.20 22.31
N GLY A 518 -2.16 -24.10 21.93
CA GLY A 518 -0.72 -23.90 22.10
C GLY A 518 -0.26 -22.51 21.65
N ASP A 519 1.03 -22.23 21.90
CA ASP A 519 1.63 -20.90 21.68
C ASP A 519 2.30 -20.72 20.32
N GLY A 520 2.00 -21.57 19.33
CA GLY A 520 2.65 -21.60 18.03
C GLY A 520 2.23 -20.51 17.05
N ILE A 521 1.80 -20.89 15.84
CA ILE A 521 1.41 -19.98 14.76
C ILE A 521 -0.01 -19.46 15.00
N GLU A 522 -0.21 -18.16 14.75
CA GLU A 522 -1.52 -17.54 14.59
C GLU A 522 -1.67 -17.11 13.12
N MET A 523 -2.54 -17.79 12.37
CA MET A 523 -2.83 -17.34 11.01
C MET A 523 -4.03 -16.38 11.02
N VAL A 524 -3.85 -15.19 10.46
CA VAL A 524 -4.89 -14.16 10.33
C VAL A 524 -5.26 -14.04 8.85
N GLN A 525 -6.51 -14.35 8.51
CA GLN A 525 -7.03 -14.07 7.17
C GLN A 525 -7.59 -12.65 7.13
N ALA A 526 -6.86 -11.73 6.50
CA ALA A 526 -7.31 -10.36 6.29
C ALA A 526 -8.21 -10.29 5.05
N THR A 527 -9.18 -9.37 5.07
CA THR A 527 -10.06 -9.07 3.94
C THR A 527 -10.04 -7.59 3.63
N LEU A 528 -10.14 -7.24 2.35
CA LEU A 528 -10.45 -5.88 1.96
C LEU A 528 -11.94 -5.62 2.20
N PRO A 529 -12.32 -4.39 2.57
CA PRO A 529 -13.72 -4.00 2.45
C PRO A 529 -14.14 -4.06 0.96
N PRO A 530 -15.35 -4.53 0.64
CA PRO A 530 -15.88 -4.59 -0.72
C PRO A 530 -15.62 -3.32 -1.56
N PRO A 531 -15.38 -3.43 -2.88
CA PRO A 531 -15.22 -2.26 -3.77
C PRO A 531 -16.39 -1.26 -3.72
N ASN A 532 -17.59 -1.76 -3.40
CA ASN A 532 -18.84 -1.01 -3.28
C ASN A 532 -18.97 -0.23 -1.95
N ASP A 533 -18.04 -0.39 -1.00
CA ASP A 533 -18.08 0.29 0.31
C ASP A 533 -17.31 1.62 0.31
N ARG A 534 -16.78 2.05 -0.85
CA ARG A 534 -16.12 3.37 -0.95
C ARG A 534 -17.07 4.53 -1.17
N ILE A 535 -18.24 4.25 -1.73
CA ILE A 535 -19.25 5.26 -2.05
C ILE A 535 -20.59 4.58 -1.77
N PHE A 536 -21.24 4.98 -0.69
CA PHE A 536 -22.45 4.32 -0.23
C PHE A 536 -23.56 5.34 -0.10
N ASN A 537 -24.68 5.11 -0.77
CA ASN A 537 -25.89 5.86 -0.50
C ASN A 537 -26.53 5.25 0.76
N GLN A 538 -26.28 5.87 1.92
CA GLN A 538 -26.75 5.43 3.24
C GLN A 538 -28.27 5.29 3.29
N THR A 539 -28.98 6.19 2.61
CA THR A 539 -30.44 6.19 2.57
C THR A 539 -31.00 4.97 1.84
N SER A 540 -30.39 4.59 0.71
CA SER A 540 -30.88 3.47 -0.11
C SER A 540 -30.22 2.12 0.21
N GLY A 541 -29.09 2.13 0.91
CA GLY A 541 -28.30 0.93 1.22
C GLY A 541 -27.45 0.42 0.05
N ASN A 542 -27.29 1.22 -1.02
CA ASN A 542 -26.59 0.82 -2.23
C ASN A 542 -25.15 1.33 -2.26
N GLY A 543 -24.23 0.49 -2.71
CA GLY A 543 -22.83 0.84 -2.93
C GLY A 543 -22.48 1.06 -4.41
N TYR A 544 -21.50 1.93 -4.67
CA TYR A 544 -21.18 2.42 -6.00
C TYR A 544 -19.68 2.43 -6.29
N GLU A 545 -19.31 2.24 -7.57
CA GLU A 545 -17.92 2.35 -8.03
C GLU A 545 -17.48 3.80 -8.28
N HIS A 546 -18.44 4.69 -8.55
CA HIS A 546 -18.20 6.09 -8.93
C HIS A 546 -19.21 7.05 -8.30
N ILE A 547 -18.77 8.24 -7.93
CA ILE A 547 -19.60 9.24 -7.22
C ILE A 547 -20.73 9.70 -8.14
N ARG A 548 -20.41 9.91 -9.42
CA ARG A 548 -21.41 10.31 -10.43
C ARG A 548 -22.56 9.30 -10.58
N PHE A 549 -22.31 8.01 -10.36
CA PHE A 549 -23.36 6.98 -10.45
C PHE A 549 -24.25 7.02 -9.21
N ALA A 550 -23.65 7.17 -8.02
CA ALA A 550 -24.39 7.39 -6.78
C ALA A 550 -25.30 8.63 -6.90
N ILE A 551 -24.77 9.76 -7.37
CA ILE A 551 -25.55 10.98 -7.59
C ILE A 551 -26.63 10.77 -8.66
N THR A 552 -26.34 10.07 -9.76
CA THR A 552 -27.31 9.85 -10.84
C THR A 552 -28.53 9.06 -10.36
N GLU A 553 -28.34 8.08 -9.48
CA GLU A 553 -29.42 7.25 -8.93
C GLU A 553 -30.10 7.88 -7.70
N ALA A 554 -29.40 8.72 -6.94
CA ALA A 554 -29.91 9.29 -5.70
C ALA A 554 -31.24 10.04 -5.86
N SER A 555 -32.11 9.88 -4.88
CA SER A 555 -33.32 10.69 -4.70
C SER A 555 -32.99 11.97 -3.93
N PRO A 556 -33.78 13.06 -4.09
CA PRO A 556 -33.63 14.22 -3.24
C PRO A 556 -33.75 13.86 -1.76
N GLY A 557 -32.81 14.31 -0.94
CA GLY A 557 -32.67 14.00 0.49
C GLY A 557 -31.76 12.82 0.80
N ASP A 558 -31.24 12.11 -0.21
CA ASP A 558 -30.31 11.00 0.02
C ASP A 558 -28.97 11.49 0.58
N GLU A 559 -28.34 10.61 1.37
CA GLU A 559 -27.00 10.82 1.92
C GLU A 559 -26.03 9.81 1.29
N ILE A 560 -25.00 10.32 0.62
CA ILE A 560 -23.93 9.54 -0.02
C ILE A 560 -22.65 9.72 0.78
N VAL A 561 -22.19 8.65 1.43
CA VAL A 561 -21.01 8.62 2.31
C VAL A 561 -19.83 7.93 1.64
N LEU A 562 -18.65 8.54 1.77
CA LEU A 562 -17.40 8.09 1.16
C LEU A 562 -16.36 7.70 2.22
N THR A 563 -15.64 6.61 2.01
CA THR A 563 -14.48 6.25 2.86
C THR A 563 -13.18 6.89 2.34
N PRO A 564 -12.10 6.94 3.13
CA PRO A 564 -10.81 7.46 2.65
C PRO A 564 -10.33 6.86 1.33
N GLY A 565 -9.88 7.74 0.43
CA GLY A 565 -9.41 7.39 -0.91
C GLY A 565 -9.33 8.59 -1.85
N ILE A 566 -8.68 8.39 -3.01
CA ILE A 566 -8.61 9.39 -4.09
C ILE A 566 -9.68 9.08 -5.14
N TYR A 567 -10.57 10.04 -5.37
CA TYR A 567 -11.68 9.99 -6.31
C TYR A 567 -11.39 10.91 -7.50
N LEU A 568 -10.90 10.32 -8.59
CA LEU A 568 -10.56 11.04 -9.82
C LEU A 568 -11.81 11.22 -10.71
N GLU A 569 -12.69 12.14 -10.33
CA GLU A 569 -13.94 12.40 -11.02
C GLU A 569 -14.30 13.89 -10.99
N LYS A 570 -14.99 14.35 -12.03
CA LYS A 570 -15.76 15.59 -11.98
C LYS A 570 -17.09 15.30 -11.28
N ILE A 571 -17.40 16.07 -10.24
CA ILE A 571 -18.67 15.95 -9.50
C ILE A 571 -19.65 17.01 -9.98
N ASP A 572 -20.87 16.60 -10.32
CA ASP A 572 -21.98 17.46 -10.73
C ASP A 572 -23.22 16.95 -9.99
N TYR A 573 -23.87 17.82 -9.22
CA TYR A 573 -25.04 17.45 -8.41
C TYR A 573 -26.32 17.25 -9.23
N LEU A 574 -26.30 17.59 -10.52
CA LEU A 574 -27.40 17.40 -11.46
C LEU A 574 -28.72 18.08 -11.02
N GLY A 575 -28.66 19.16 -10.23
CA GLY A 575 -29.82 19.84 -9.68
C GLY A 575 -30.48 19.08 -8.52
N LYS A 576 -29.79 18.10 -7.93
CA LYS A 576 -30.30 17.30 -6.82
C LYS A 576 -29.94 17.92 -5.48
N ASN A 577 -30.93 17.96 -4.60
CA ASN A 577 -30.77 18.29 -3.19
C ASN A 577 -30.39 17.01 -2.44
N LEU A 578 -29.11 16.74 -2.26
CA LEU A 578 -28.59 15.56 -1.55
C LEU A 578 -27.35 15.93 -0.73
N THR A 579 -26.98 15.07 0.20
CA THR A 579 -25.72 15.20 0.96
C THR A 579 -24.66 14.26 0.38
N LEU A 580 -23.49 14.80 0.10
CA LEU A 580 -22.26 14.05 -0.15
C LEU A 580 -21.32 14.31 1.02
N SER A 581 -20.92 13.28 1.76
CA SER A 581 -20.06 13.40 2.93
C SER A 581 -18.95 12.35 2.94
N SER A 582 -17.81 12.65 3.56
CA SER A 582 -16.88 11.59 4.00
C SER A 582 -17.46 10.84 5.21
N ILE A 583 -16.88 9.70 5.56
CA ILE A 583 -17.38 8.85 6.64
C ILE A 583 -17.32 9.52 8.01
N ASP A 584 -16.39 10.45 8.19
CA ASP A 584 -16.31 11.32 9.35
C ASP A 584 -15.83 12.70 8.89
N PRO A 585 -16.75 13.64 8.61
CA PRO A 585 -16.40 14.95 8.08
C PRO A 585 -15.78 15.88 9.12
N ASN A 586 -15.77 15.51 10.41
CA ASN A 586 -15.18 16.34 11.47
C ASN A 586 -13.77 15.89 11.84
N ASP A 587 -13.35 14.68 11.45
CA ASP A 587 -11.98 14.19 11.64
C ASP A 587 -11.05 14.72 10.53
N PRO A 588 -10.08 15.60 10.85
CA PRO A 588 -9.17 16.16 9.85
C PRO A 588 -8.36 15.10 9.08
N ALA A 589 -8.03 13.97 9.70
CA ALA A 589 -7.31 12.88 9.03
C ALA A 589 -8.18 12.18 7.99
N VAL A 590 -9.48 12.04 8.25
CA VAL A 590 -10.46 11.51 7.29
C VAL A 590 -10.67 12.50 6.15
N VAL A 591 -10.81 13.80 6.45
CA VAL A 591 -10.94 14.85 5.42
C VAL A 591 -9.71 14.91 4.52
N ALA A 592 -8.50 14.87 5.10
CA ALA A 592 -7.23 14.88 4.36
C ALA A 592 -7.06 13.66 3.44
N SER A 593 -7.56 12.50 3.86
CA SER A 593 -7.44 11.24 3.12
C SER A 593 -8.61 10.93 2.18
N THR A 594 -9.69 11.72 2.21
CA THR A 594 -10.85 11.59 1.32
C THR A 594 -10.80 12.68 0.24
N VAL A 595 -10.13 12.39 -0.87
CA VAL A 595 -9.73 13.40 -1.86
C VAL A 595 -10.60 13.33 -3.12
N ILE A 596 -11.27 14.44 -3.47
CA ILE A 596 -11.86 14.65 -4.80
C ILE A 596 -10.83 15.36 -5.67
N MET A 597 -10.33 14.66 -6.69
CA MET A 597 -9.27 15.16 -7.56
C MET A 597 -9.81 15.49 -8.96
N GLY A 598 -9.75 16.78 -9.31
CA GLY A 598 -10.04 17.30 -10.63
C GLY A 598 -8.95 16.98 -11.67
N THR A 599 -9.23 17.33 -12.93
CA THR A 599 -8.35 17.02 -14.08
C THR A 599 -7.55 18.22 -14.60
N GLY A 600 -7.71 19.39 -13.97
CA GLY A 600 -7.14 20.68 -14.39
C GLY A 600 -7.87 21.36 -15.55
N TYR A 601 -8.82 20.69 -16.20
CA TYR A 601 -9.57 21.24 -17.34
C TYR A 601 -10.99 21.69 -17.02
N THR A 602 -11.54 21.20 -15.91
CA THR A 602 -12.90 21.49 -15.43
C THR A 602 -12.87 21.76 -13.93
N PRO A 603 -13.94 22.34 -13.36
CA PRO A 603 -14.05 22.40 -11.92
C PRO A 603 -14.08 20.98 -11.35
N ALA A 604 -13.59 20.80 -10.12
CA ALA A 604 -13.65 19.49 -9.45
C ALA A 604 -15.08 19.18 -9.00
N VAL A 605 -15.79 20.18 -8.45
CA VAL A 605 -17.19 20.09 -8.03
C VAL A 605 -18.02 21.19 -8.67
N ILE A 606 -19.23 20.86 -9.15
CA ILE A 606 -20.14 21.78 -9.85
C ILE A 606 -21.55 21.76 -9.26
N PHE A 607 -22.07 22.96 -9.04
CA PHE A 607 -23.47 23.29 -8.77
C PHE A 607 -23.93 24.32 -9.82
N GLU A 608 -24.74 23.91 -10.80
CA GLU A 608 -25.12 24.77 -11.93
C GLU A 608 -26.59 24.60 -12.38
N LYS A 609 -27.40 23.88 -11.62
CA LYS A 609 -28.78 23.49 -11.98
C LYS A 609 -29.79 23.84 -10.89
N ASN A 610 -29.57 24.97 -10.20
CA ASN A 610 -30.40 25.50 -9.11
C ASN A 610 -30.37 24.65 -7.83
N GLU A 611 -29.21 24.06 -7.51
CA GLU A 611 -28.99 23.41 -6.23
C GLU A 611 -29.15 24.41 -5.07
N GLY A 612 -29.91 24.01 -4.05
CA GLY A 612 -30.19 24.84 -2.87
C GLY A 612 -29.31 24.50 -1.66
N PRO A 613 -29.54 25.10 -0.49
CA PRO A 613 -28.70 24.90 0.70
C PRO A 613 -28.75 23.47 1.26
N THR A 614 -29.74 22.67 0.84
CA THR A 614 -29.83 21.24 1.15
C THR A 614 -28.99 20.36 0.23
N SER A 615 -28.33 20.93 -0.78
CA SER A 615 -27.25 20.26 -1.52
C SER A 615 -25.96 20.49 -0.75
N VAL A 616 -25.51 19.47 -0.02
CA VAL A 616 -24.42 19.56 0.96
C VAL A 616 -23.21 18.78 0.47
N ILE A 617 -22.03 19.42 0.48
CA ILE A 617 -20.75 18.72 0.37
C ILE A 617 -19.97 18.89 1.68
N SER A 618 -19.52 17.78 2.27
CA SER A 618 -18.89 17.80 3.59
C SER A 618 -17.70 16.84 3.75
N GLY A 619 -16.60 17.31 4.34
CA GLY A 619 -15.53 16.42 4.78
C GLY A 619 -14.55 15.96 3.70
N PHE A 620 -14.29 16.79 2.68
CA PHE A 620 -13.42 16.41 1.56
C PHE A 620 -12.22 17.33 1.37
N THR A 621 -11.10 16.75 0.93
CA THR A 621 -10.03 17.49 0.27
C THR A 621 -10.34 17.62 -1.23
N ILE A 622 -10.49 18.84 -1.74
CA ILE A 622 -10.88 19.13 -3.13
C ILE A 622 -9.72 19.83 -3.84
N THR A 623 -9.13 19.17 -4.84
CA THR A 623 -7.90 19.62 -5.50
C THR A 623 -7.86 19.34 -7.00
N GLY A 624 -6.88 19.91 -7.70
CA GLY A 624 -6.59 19.61 -9.11
C GLY A 624 -7.65 20.11 -10.11
N GLY A 625 -8.61 20.95 -9.70
CA GLY A 625 -9.59 21.56 -10.59
C GLY A 625 -9.06 22.80 -11.32
N ASN A 626 -9.72 23.17 -12.43
CA ASN A 626 -9.57 24.52 -12.99
C ASN A 626 -10.31 25.61 -12.15
N THR A 627 -10.99 25.13 -11.12
CA THR A 627 -11.69 25.78 -10.02
C THR A 627 -11.97 24.61 -9.07
N GLY A 628 -11.77 24.75 -7.76
CA GLY A 628 -12.14 23.68 -6.82
C GLY A 628 -13.65 23.42 -6.85
N ILE A 629 -14.43 24.43 -6.49
CA ILE A 629 -15.90 24.38 -6.43
C ILE A 629 -16.50 25.52 -7.26
N TYR A 630 -17.37 25.18 -8.21
CA TYR A 630 -18.06 26.15 -9.06
C TYR A 630 -19.55 26.18 -8.77
N CYS A 631 -20.05 27.36 -8.37
CA CYS A 631 -21.47 27.65 -8.14
C CYS A 631 -21.97 28.65 -9.19
N TYR A 632 -22.99 28.26 -9.95
CA TYR A 632 -23.64 29.08 -10.96
C TYR A 632 -25.17 29.00 -10.79
N GLY A 633 -25.83 30.12 -10.47
CA GLY A 633 -27.27 30.12 -10.16
C GLY A 633 -27.68 29.17 -9.03
N SER A 634 -26.75 28.83 -8.13
CA SER A 634 -26.92 27.76 -7.15
C SER A 634 -26.32 28.16 -5.79
N SER A 635 -26.96 27.73 -4.71
CA SER A 635 -26.63 28.14 -3.33
C SER A 635 -26.46 26.94 -2.40
N PRO A 636 -25.44 26.07 -2.64
CA PRO A 636 -25.19 24.87 -1.85
C PRO A 636 -24.61 25.18 -0.46
N THR A 637 -24.55 24.14 0.40
CA THR A 637 -23.78 24.18 1.64
C THR A 637 -22.45 23.44 1.46
N ILE A 638 -21.35 24.14 1.73
CA ILE A 638 -19.98 23.64 1.65
C ILE A 638 -19.43 23.69 3.08
N THR A 639 -19.14 22.53 3.68
CA THR A 639 -18.74 22.49 5.09
C THR A 639 -17.62 21.50 5.37
N ASN A 640 -16.73 21.78 6.32
CA ASN A 640 -15.64 20.88 6.71
C ASN A 640 -14.78 20.41 5.52
N CYS A 641 -14.51 21.29 4.55
CA CYS A 641 -13.74 20.93 3.35
C CYS A 641 -12.37 21.60 3.35
N VAL A 642 -11.37 20.92 2.78
CA VAL A 642 -10.06 21.49 2.43
C VAL A 642 -10.03 21.72 0.92
N VAL A 643 -10.13 22.97 0.46
CA VAL A 643 -10.09 23.32 -0.96
C VAL A 643 -8.70 23.85 -1.30
N THR A 644 -7.89 23.04 -1.98
CA THR A 644 -6.46 23.33 -2.12
C THR A 644 -5.85 23.04 -3.49
N GLY A 645 -4.86 23.84 -3.88
CA GLY A 645 -4.05 23.61 -5.09
C GLY A 645 -4.83 23.69 -6.41
N ASN A 646 -5.92 24.45 -6.46
CA ASN A 646 -6.73 24.63 -7.66
C ASN A 646 -6.31 25.89 -8.45
N PHE A 647 -6.41 25.84 -9.78
CA PHE A 647 -5.93 26.92 -10.65
C PHE A 647 -6.97 27.36 -11.68
N ALA A 648 -7.47 28.59 -11.56
CA ALA A 648 -8.38 29.20 -12.51
C ALA A 648 -7.67 30.20 -13.43
N SER A 649 -7.93 30.14 -14.74
CA SER A 649 -7.43 31.14 -15.69
C SER A 649 -8.20 32.48 -15.66
N SER A 650 -9.23 32.60 -14.81
CA SER A 650 -10.07 33.80 -14.69
C SER A 650 -10.43 34.10 -13.24
N HIS A 651 -11.47 33.48 -12.70
CA HIS A 651 -12.04 33.85 -11.40
C HIS A 651 -12.16 32.63 -10.50
N GLY A 652 -11.89 32.82 -9.20
CA GLY A 652 -12.17 31.83 -8.14
C GLY A 652 -11.36 30.55 -8.29
N GLY A 653 -10.09 30.56 -7.89
CA GLY A 653 -9.23 29.38 -7.96
C GLY A 653 -9.76 28.25 -7.08
N GLY A 654 -10.02 28.55 -5.81
CA GLY A 654 -10.65 27.63 -4.86
C GLY A 654 -12.15 27.51 -5.10
N ILE A 655 -12.90 28.57 -4.81
CA ILE A 655 -14.37 28.61 -4.89
C ILE A 655 -14.81 29.78 -5.77
N ARG A 656 -15.68 29.51 -6.74
CA ARG A 656 -16.25 30.54 -7.63
C ARG A 656 -17.76 30.55 -7.53
N CYS A 657 -18.32 31.69 -7.10
CA CYS A 657 -19.75 31.94 -7.00
C CYS A 657 -20.18 32.98 -8.03
N GLN A 658 -21.07 32.60 -8.96
CA GLN A 658 -21.53 33.46 -10.04
C GLN A 658 -23.04 33.35 -10.28
N ASP A 659 -23.63 34.37 -10.91
CA ASP A 659 -25.04 34.38 -11.34
C ASP A 659 -26.02 34.21 -10.18
N TYR A 660 -25.94 35.11 -9.18
CA TYR A 660 -26.80 35.06 -7.98
C TYR A 660 -26.64 33.77 -7.16
N SER A 661 -25.41 33.25 -7.08
CA SER A 661 -25.05 32.13 -6.20
C SER A 661 -24.70 32.62 -4.81
N TYR A 662 -25.33 32.04 -3.78
CA TYR A 662 -25.20 32.43 -2.38
C TYR A 662 -24.93 31.21 -1.48
N PRO A 663 -23.80 30.50 -1.68
CA PRO A 663 -23.52 29.32 -0.86
C PRO A 663 -23.29 29.68 0.60
N ILE A 664 -23.53 28.69 1.47
CA ILE A 664 -23.09 28.71 2.86
C ILE A 664 -21.76 27.95 2.91
N ILE A 665 -20.69 28.63 3.31
CA ILE A 665 -19.34 28.09 3.42
C ILE A 665 -18.96 28.12 4.89
N SER A 666 -18.75 26.95 5.50
CA SER A 666 -18.45 26.87 6.93
C SER A 666 -17.32 25.90 7.24
N ASN A 667 -16.51 26.18 8.26
CA ASN A 667 -15.49 25.24 8.74
C ASN A 667 -14.54 24.76 7.63
N CYS A 668 -14.22 25.61 6.65
CA CYS A 668 -13.41 25.23 5.50
C CYS A 668 -12.00 25.82 5.59
N VAL A 669 -11.03 25.08 5.06
CA VAL A 669 -9.68 25.59 4.78
C VAL A 669 -9.53 25.76 3.27
N ILE A 670 -9.37 27.00 2.81
CA ILE A 670 -9.16 27.35 1.40
C ILE A 670 -7.71 27.81 1.24
N SER A 671 -6.85 26.93 0.74
CA SER A 671 -5.40 27.15 0.73
C SER A 671 -4.70 26.96 -0.61
N GLY A 672 -3.67 27.75 -0.90
CA GLY A 672 -2.78 27.50 -2.04
C GLY A 672 -3.47 27.48 -3.42
N ASN A 673 -4.61 28.15 -3.56
CA ASN A 673 -5.33 28.24 -4.84
C ASN A 673 -4.91 29.49 -5.62
N SER A 674 -5.09 29.48 -6.94
CA SER A 674 -4.66 30.60 -7.79
C SER A 674 -5.63 30.97 -8.90
N ALA A 675 -5.80 32.28 -9.14
CA ALA A 675 -6.67 32.84 -10.19
C ALA A 675 -6.20 34.20 -10.72
N ILE A 676 -6.92 34.80 -11.68
CA ILE A 676 -6.73 36.24 -11.98
C ILE A 676 -7.42 37.08 -10.90
N ASP A 677 -8.68 36.77 -10.59
CA ASP A 677 -9.45 37.45 -9.53
C ASP A 677 -9.97 36.44 -8.51
N GLY A 678 -9.69 36.65 -7.22
CA GLY A 678 -10.13 35.75 -6.16
C GLY A 678 -9.40 34.43 -6.20
N GLY A 679 -8.15 34.38 -5.72
CA GLY A 679 -7.34 33.16 -5.70
C GLY A 679 -8.03 32.07 -4.89
N GLY A 680 -8.40 32.40 -3.65
CA GLY A 680 -9.23 31.55 -2.79
C GLY A 680 -10.68 31.56 -3.24
N ILE A 681 -11.36 32.70 -3.10
CA ILE A 681 -12.81 32.83 -3.33
C ILE A 681 -13.13 33.98 -4.29
N TYR A 682 -14.02 33.75 -5.25
CA TYR A 682 -14.62 34.81 -6.07
C TYR A 682 -16.14 34.82 -5.87
N THR A 683 -16.71 35.99 -5.59
CA THR A 683 -18.15 36.22 -5.64
C THR A 683 -18.49 37.32 -6.64
N GLY A 684 -19.46 37.07 -7.53
CA GLY A 684 -19.84 38.08 -8.52
C GLY A 684 -21.26 37.96 -9.05
N LYS A 685 -21.89 39.12 -9.25
CA LYS A 685 -23.09 39.24 -10.08
C LYS A 685 -22.79 38.87 -11.54
N PRO A 686 -23.79 38.44 -12.34
CA PRO A 686 -23.55 38.13 -13.75
C PRO A 686 -22.99 39.37 -14.45
N VAL A 687 -21.81 39.20 -15.06
CA VAL A 687 -21.25 40.18 -15.98
C VAL A 687 -21.95 39.97 -17.32
N PRO A 688 -22.82 40.88 -17.81
CA PRO A 688 -23.26 40.79 -19.20
C PRO A 688 -21.99 40.87 -20.08
N PRO A 689 -21.87 40.06 -21.15
CA PRO A 689 -20.72 40.15 -22.02
C PRO A 689 -20.55 41.61 -22.48
N PRO A 690 -19.32 42.16 -22.50
CA PRO A 690 -19.12 43.52 -22.95
C PRO A 690 -19.71 43.64 -24.37
N PRO A 691 -20.63 44.59 -24.62
CA PRO A 691 -21.15 44.77 -25.96
C PRO A 691 -19.98 45.12 -26.89
N PRO A 692 -19.92 44.58 -28.12
CA PRO A 692 -18.92 44.98 -29.08
C PRO A 692 -19.14 46.47 -29.39
N PHE A 693 -18.21 47.31 -28.93
CA PHE A 693 -18.09 48.74 -29.24
C PHE A 693 -19.40 49.48 -29.54
N GLY A 694 -20.02 50.05 -28.50
CA GLY A 694 -20.96 51.16 -28.66
C GLY A 694 -22.29 50.96 -27.94
N THR A 695 -22.60 51.94 -27.09
CA THR A 695 -23.83 52.16 -26.32
C THR A 695 -23.99 51.33 -25.04
N ALA A 696 -24.01 52.05 -23.92
CA ALA A 696 -24.30 51.51 -22.59
C ALA A 696 -25.78 51.09 -22.50
N PRO A 697 -26.12 49.89 -22.00
CA PRO A 697 -27.49 49.57 -21.68
C PRO A 697 -27.91 50.24 -20.37
N ALA A 698 -29.15 50.70 -20.35
CA ALA A 698 -29.81 51.36 -19.24
C ALA A 698 -29.84 50.49 -17.97
N ALA A 699 -29.77 51.16 -16.81
CA ALA A 699 -29.97 50.57 -15.50
C ALA A 699 -31.21 49.65 -15.49
N ALA A 700 -30.97 48.35 -15.39
CA ALA A 700 -32.03 47.40 -15.05
C ALA A 700 -32.29 47.53 -13.54
N SER A 701 -33.54 47.82 -13.25
CA SER A 701 -34.17 48.08 -11.96
C SER A 701 -33.90 47.02 -10.90
N ALA A 702 -33.90 47.51 -9.65
CA ALA A 702 -34.01 46.78 -8.41
C ALA A 702 -34.88 45.51 -8.49
N VAL A 703 -34.33 44.41 -7.99
CA VAL A 703 -35.11 43.29 -7.44
C VAL A 703 -34.91 43.37 -5.93
N GLU A 704 -35.98 43.76 -5.23
CA GLU A 704 -36.06 43.74 -3.78
C GLU A 704 -36.16 42.29 -3.25
N ALA A 705 -35.57 42.12 -2.07
CA ALA A 705 -35.52 41.00 -1.15
C ALA A 705 -36.53 39.84 -1.28
N SER A 706 -36.00 38.61 -1.27
CA SER A 706 -36.56 37.54 -0.42
C SER A 706 -35.46 36.53 0.01
N GLU A 707 -35.00 36.71 1.25
CA GLU A 707 -34.56 35.72 2.26
C GLU A 707 -33.27 34.88 2.14
N ALA A 708 -32.46 34.98 1.08
CA ALA A 708 -31.02 34.69 1.17
C ALA A 708 -30.27 35.35 0.01
N THR A 709 -29.73 36.56 0.21
CA THR A 709 -29.15 37.36 -0.89
C THR A 709 -27.62 37.45 -0.87
N ASN A 710 -26.94 36.73 0.03
CA ASN A 710 -25.52 36.90 0.33
C ASN A 710 -24.83 35.55 0.51
N CYS A 711 -23.58 35.42 0.01
CA CYS A 711 -22.70 34.32 0.39
C CYS A 711 -22.36 34.45 1.88
N ILE A 712 -22.52 33.38 2.65
CA ILE A 712 -22.23 33.36 4.09
C ILE A 712 -20.98 32.52 4.29
N ILE A 713 -19.96 33.09 4.94
CA ILE A 713 -18.68 32.43 5.20
C ILE A 713 -18.43 32.49 6.70
N THR A 714 -18.32 31.33 7.35
CA THR A 714 -18.18 31.27 8.81
C THR A 714 -17.09 30.30 9.20
N ASN A 715 -16.25 30.65 10.17
CA ASN A 715 -15.26 29.72 10.72
C ASN A 715 -14.32 29.15 9.65
N CYS A 716 -13.81 30.00 8.74
CA CYS A 716 -13.00 29.56 7.62
C CYS A 716 -11.59 30.15 7.69
N ILE A 717 -10.61 29.37 7.21
CA ILE A 717 -9.25 29.82 6.96
C ILE A 717 -9.08 30.01 5.46
N ILE A 718 -8.63 31.19 5.05
CA ILE A 718 -8.28 31.52 3.66
C ILE A 718 -6.80 31.88 3.66
N THR A 719 -5.93 30.94 3.30
CA THR A 719 -4.47 31.11 3.45
C THR A 719 -3.69 30.84 2.16
N GLY A 720 -2.60 31.57 1.90
CA GLY A 720 -1.67 31.23 0.81
C GLY A 720 -2.21 31.31 -0.60
N ASN A 721 -3.38 31.92 -0.82
CA ASN A 721 -3.98 31.98 -2.14
C ASN A 721 -3.37 33.12 -2.96
N THR A 722 -3.23 32.92 -4.27
CA THR A 722 -2.52 33.86 -5.15
C THR A 722 -3.41 34.38 -6.28
N ALA A 723 -3.52 35.70 -6.43
CA ALA A 723 -4.27 36.32 -7.54
C ALA A 723 -3.59 37.55 -8.15
N GLN A 724 -4.20 38.16 -9.17
CA GLN A 724 -3.89 39.53 -9.53
C GLN A 724 -4.63 40.51 -8.61
N ARG A 725 -5.90 40.23 -8.31
CA ARG A 725 -6.72 41.04 -7.40
C ARG A 725 -7.45 40.13 -6.40
N GLY A 726 -7.35 40.43 -5.11
CA GLY A 726 -7.98 39.64 -4.05
C GLY A 726 -7.36 38.24 -3.98
N GLY A 727 -6.15 38.13 -3.44
CA GLY A 727 -5.46 36.84 -3.26
C GLY A 727 -6.36 35.84 -2.53
N GLY A 728 -6.86 36.23 -1.36
CA GLY A 728 -7.83 35.48 -0.58
C GLY A 728 -9.22 35.52 -1.21
N MET A 729 -9.79 36.72 -1.40
CA MET A 729 -11.16 36.87 -1.91
C MET A 729 -11.37 38.11 -2.80
N TYR A 730 -12.17 37.94 -3.86
CA TYR A 730 -12.64 39.02 -4.73
C TYR A 730 -14.17 39.09 -4.76
N ASN A 731 -14.73 40.27 -4.55
CA ASN A 731 -16.16 40.56 -4.56
C ASN A 731 -16.55 41.53 -5.67
N SER A 732 -17.53 41.16 -6.49
CA SER A 732 -18.00 41.93 -7.66
C SER A 732 -19.49 42.23 -7.60
N GLY A 733 -19.86 43.41 -7.09
CA GLY A 733 -21.25 43.84 -6.92
C GLY A 733 -22.05 43.03 -5.91
N THR A 734 -21.39 42.32 -4.98
CA THR A 734 -22.00 41.39 -4.00
C THR A 734 -21.95 41.96 -2.57
N ALA A 735 -22.55 41.26 -1.62
CA ALA A 735 -22.54 41.63 -0.20
C ALA A 735 -22.31 40.40 0.70
N PRO A 736 -21.16 39.70 0.59
CA PRO A 736 -20.92 38.52 1.41
C PRO A 736 -20.84 38.88 2.90
N VAL A 737 -21.22 37.94 3.75
CA VAL A 737 -21.14 38.06 5.21
C VAL A 737 -20.09 37.07 5.71
N LEU A 738 -19.09 37.57 6.41
CA LEU A 738 -17.97 36.81 6.94
C LEU A 738 -17.95 36.94 8.47
N THR A 739 -17.86 35.81 9.15
CA THR A 739 -17.86 35.73 10.60
C THR A 739 -16.80 34.76 11.07
N ASN A 740 -15.92 35.15 12.00
CA ASN A 740 -14.92 34.26 12.58
C ASN A 740 -14.02 33.63 11.51
N CYS A 741 -13.51 34.44 10.57
CA CYS A 741 -12.65 33.97 9.49
C CYS A 741 -11.24 34.54 9.61
N THR A 742 -10.24 33.77 9.21
CA THR A 742 -8.83 34.20 9.17
C THR A 742 -8.32 34.22 7.74
N PHE A 743 -7.81 35.37 7.30
CA PHE A 743 -7.05 35.55 6.06
C PHE A 743 -5.58 35.77 6.42
N SER A 744 -4.70 34.96 5.83
CA SER A 744 -3.25 35.05 6.07
C SER A 744 -2.43 34.60 4.87
N GLY A 745 -1.26 35.21 4.65
CA GLY A 745 -0.30 34.77 3.62
C GLY A 745 -0.82 34.81 2.17
N ASN A 746 -1.95 35.46 1.90
CA ASN A 746 -2.52 35.57 0.55
C ASN A 746 -1.79 36.64 -0.25
N THR A 747 -1.53 36.34 -1.52
CA THR A 747 -0.74 37.22 -2.38
C THR A 747 -1.52 37.77 -3.57
N ALA A 748 -1.33 39.05 -3.85
CA ALA A 748 -1.92 39.72 -5.01
C ALA A 748 -0.93 40.63 -5.71
N THR A 749 -0.87 40.56 -7.04
CA THR A 749 0.10 41.36 -7.83
C THR A 749 -0.38 42.76 -8.19
N LEU A 750 -1.68 43.04 -8.16
CA LEU A 750 -2.25 44.35 -8.50
C LEU A 750 -2.90 45.05 -7.31
N ALA A 751 -3.75 44.36 -6.54
CA ALA A 751 -4.44 44.98 -5.41
C ALA A 751 -5.05 43.94 -4.46
N ALA A 752 -4.86 44.18 -3.16
CA ALA A 752 -5.33 43.42 -2.02
C ALA A 752 -4.99 41.93 -2.00
N GLY A 753 -4.06 41.56 -1.12
CA GLY A 753 -3.77 40.18 -0.79
C GLY A 753 -4.97 39.50 -0.14
N GLY A 754 -5.61 40.14 0.85
CA GLY A 754 -6.80 39.61 1.51
C GLY A 754 -8.07 39.75 0.68
N LEU A 755 -8.67 40.95 0.66
CA LEU A 755 -10.01 41.20 0.12
C LEU A 755 -10.07 42.34 -0.91
N TYR A 756 -10.44 42.03 -2.15
CA TYR A 756 -10.75 43.04 -3.18
C TYR A 756 -12.25 43.22 -3.36
N ASN A 757 -12.75 44.45 -3.18
CA ASN A 757 -14.18 44.78 -3.28
C ASN A 757 -14.45 45.73 -4.45
N TYR A 758 -15.02 45.21 -5.54
CA TYR A 758 -15.49 46.01 -6.67
C TYR A 758 -16.98 46.32 -6.54
N SER A 759 -17.32 47.56 -6.16
CA SER A 759 -18.69 48.04 -5.94
C SER A 759 -19.54 47.07 -5.09
N SER A 760 -18.91 46.51 -4.06
CA SER A 760 -19.46 45.47 -3.17
C SER A 760 -19.62 45.98 -1.75
N ASN A 761 -20.48 45.34 -0.96
CA ASN A 761 -20.79 45.72 0.41
C ASN A 761 -20.59 44.54 1.38
N PRO A 762 -19.37 43.99 1.52
CA PRO A 762 -19.14 42.89 2.45
C PRO A 762 -19.30 43.35 3.91
N ILE A 763 -19.72 42.42 4.77
CA ILE A 763 -19.80 42.60 6.22
C ILE A 763 -18.85 41.58 6.85
N LEU A 764 -17.88 42.03 7.62
CA LEU A 764 -16.92 41.20 8.34
C LEU A 764 -17.11 41.42 9.85
N THR A 765 -17.16 40.35 10.63
CA THR A 765 -17.19 40.43 12.10
C THR A 765 -16.35 39.32 12.72
N ASN A 766 -15.59 39.62 13.78
CA ASN A 766 -14.70 38.66 14.45
C ASN A 766 -13.68 38.04 13.48
N CYS A 767 -13.21 38.78 12.48
CA CYS A 767 -12.26 38.26 11.50
C CYS A 767 -10.83 38.71 11.80
N ILE A 768 -9.86 37.95 11.33
CA ILE A 768 -8.45 38.38 11.26
C ILE A 768 -8.05 38.47 9.78
N LEU A 769 -7.48 39.60 9.38
CA LEU A 769 -6.84 39.80 8.07
C LEU A 769 -5.41 40.29 8.32
N TRP A 770 -4.44 39.38 8.18
CA TRP A 770 -3.06 39.65 8.59
C TRP A 770 -2.03 38.90 7.76
N GLY A 771 -0.97 39.59 7.35
CA GLY A 771 0.14 38.95 6.65
C GLY A 771 -0.16 38.66 5.18
N ASP A 772 -1.20 39.28 4.62
CA ASP A 772 -1.46 39.24 3.19
C ASP A 772 -0.63 40.33 2.47
N THR A 773 -0.57 40.27 1.14
CA THR A 773 0.04 41.38 0.37
C THR A 773 -0.76 42.67 0.55
N LEU A 774 -0.17 43.66 1.24
CA LEU A 774 -0.84 44.91 1.54
C LEU A 774 -1.31 45.67 0.27
N PRO A 775 -2.45 46.39 0.35
CA PRO A 775 -3.32 46.52 1.52
C PRO A 775 -4.13 45.23 1.79
N GLU A 776 -4.47 44.93 3.05
CA GLU A 776 -5.36 43.79 3.37
C GLU A 776 -6.69 43.86 2.61
N ILE A 777 -7.24 45.07 2.51
CA ILE A 777 -8.53 45.32 1.89
C ILE A 777 -8.40 46.46 0.88
N TYR A 778 -8.93 46.24 -0.32
CA TYR A 778 -9.02 47.28 -1.35
C TYR A 778 -10.48 47.45 -1.79
N VAL A 779 -10.97 48.69 -1.78
CA VAL A 779 -12.33 49.05 -2.20
C VAL A 779 -12.26 49.88 -3.47
N ASP A 780 -12.86 49.37 -4.54
CA ASP A 780 -12.94 49.97 -5.86
C ASP A 780 -14.40 50.25 -6.24
N GLY A 781 -14.75 51.52 -6.47
CA GLY A 781 -16.11 51.94 -6.80
C GLY A 781 -16.93 52.43 -5.60
N THR A 782 -18.26 52.25 -5.66
CA THR A 782 -19.21 52.91 -4.73
C THR A 782 -19.70 52.02 -3.58
N GLY A 783 -19.05 50.87 -3.37
CA GLY A 783 -19.40 49.92 -2.32
C GLY A 783 -18.99 50.36 -0.92
N ALA A 784 -19.66 49.84 0.10
CA ALA A 784 -19.42 50.10 1.52
C ALA A 784 -19.02 48.80 2.24
N THR A 785 -17.73 48.66 2.53
CA THR A 785 -17.19 47.55 3.34
C THR A 785 -17.37 47.88 4.83
N THR A 786 -18.13 47.05 5.54
CA THR A 786 -18.39 47.20 6.99
C THR A 786 -17.63 46.14 7.75
N ILE A 787 -16.85 46.55 8.74
CA ILE A 787 -16.03 45.65 9.56
C ILE A 787 -16.20 46.05 11.02
N SER A 788 -16.44 45.09 11.89
CA SER A 788 -16.52 45.29 13.34
C SER A 788 -15.85 44.13 14.07
N TYR A 789 -15.32 44.39 15.26
CA TYR A 789 -14.68 43.38 16.12
C TYR A 789 -13.69 42.52 15.33
N SER A 790 -12.87 43.13 14.47
CA SER A 790 -11.93 42.39 13.61
C SER A 790 -10.55 43.02 13.67
N ASP A 791 -9.53 42.19 13.52
CA ASP A 791 -8.14 42.62 13.40
C ASP A 791 -7.75 42.72 11.93
N VAL A 792 -7.29 43.90 11.51
CA VAL A 792 -6.98 44.19 10.10
C VAL A 792 -5.65 44.89 10.01
N GLN A 793 -4.66 44.24 9.40
CA GLN A 793 -3.34 44.82 9.18
C GLN A 793 -3.43 46.10 8.31
N GLY A 794 -2.83 47.18 8.81
CA GLY A 794 -2.93 48.51 8.21
C GLY A 794 -4.16 49.32 8.66
N GLY A 795 -5.02 48.71 9.48
CA GLY A 795 -6.18 49.32 10.14
C GLY A 795 -7.43 49.43 9.28
N TRP A 796 -8.59 49.30 9.94
CA TRP A 796 -9.89 49.59 9.34
C TRP A 796 -10.85 50.21 10.35
N THR A 797 -11.57 51.26 9.95
CA THR A 797 -12.52 51.93 10.85
C THR A 797 -13.73 51.05 11.15
N GLY A 798 -14.09 50.89 12.42
CA GLY A 798 -15.25 50.13 12.86
C GLY A 798 -15.29 50.00 14.37
N ILE A 799 -16.43 49.57 14.91
CA ILE A 799 -16.55 49.28 16.36
C ILE A 799 -15.74 48.03 16.66
N GLY A 800 -14.93 48.05 17.71
CA GLY A 800 -14.17 46.89 18.18
C GLY A 800 -13.02 46.45 17.27
N ASN A 801 -12.76 47.13 16.15
CA ASN A 801 -11.63 46.75 15.29
C ASN A 801 -10.30 47.12 15.92
N ILE A 802 -9.33 46.22 15.73
CA ILE A 802 -7.94 46.41 16.13
C ILE A 802 -7.02 46.34 14.90
N ASN A 803 -5.75 46.69 15.11
CA ASN A 803 -4.68 46.62 14.12
C ASN A 803 -3.38 46.39 14.88
N ASP A 804 -3.28 45.21 15.46
CA ASP A 804 -2.15 44.76 16.25
C ASP A 804 -1.80 43.33 15.80
N ASP A 805 -0.54 42.93 15.92
CA ASP A 805 -0.13 41.60 15.46
C ASP A 805 -0.95 40.51 16.17
N PRO A 806 -1.67 39.62 15.46
CA PRO A 806 -2.49 38.58 16.06
C PRO A 806 -1.64 37.52 16.79
N LEU A 807 -0.31 37.54 16.64
CA LEU A 807 0.62 36.63 17.30
C LEU A 807 0.23 35.16 17.08
N PHE A 808 0.09 34.77 15.82
CA PHE A 808 -0.10 33.36 15.44
C PHE A 808 1.07 32.51 15.96
N ILE A 809 0.79 31.28 16.41
CA ILE A 809 1.81 30.35 16.93
C ILE A 809 2.93 30.12 15.90
N ASP A 810 2.55 29.85 14.66
CA ASP A 810 3.50 29.70 13.54
C ASP A 810 2.80 29.97 12.20
N ALA A 811 2.86 31.21 11.71
CA ALA A 811 2.10 31.64 10.52
C ALA A 811 2.61 31.06 9.19
N GLU A 812 3.84 30.53 9.15
CA GLU A 812 4.49 30.01 7.93
C GLU A 812 4.87 28.53 8.05
N GLY A 813 4.56 27.90 9.18
CA GLY A 813 4.87 26.51 9.44
C GLY A 813 6.36 26.19 9.47
N PHE A 814 6.65 24.88 9.48
CA PHE A 814 8.01 24.35 9.47
C PHE A 814 8.73 24.59 8.15
N ASP A 815 7.99 24.74 7.05
CA ASP A 815 8.54 24.98 5.71
C ASP A 815 8.82 26.46 5.39
N GLU A 816 8.60 27.36 6.35
CA GLU A 816 8.79 28.81 6.23
C GLU A 816 8.04 29.38 5.01
N THR A 817 6.90 28.79 4.65
CA THR A 817 6.07 29.17 3.51
C THR A 817 4.61 29.27 3.93
N ALA A 818 4.11 30.49 4.12
CA ALA A 818 2.69 30.69 4.39
C ALA A 818 1.79 30.05 3.31
N GLY A 819 0.67 29.47 3.74
CA GLY A 819 -0.31 28.87 2.85
C GLY A 819 -0.28 27.37 2.74
N THR A 820 0.56 26.71 3.53
CA THR A 820 0.85 25.27 3.45
C THR A 820 0.11 24.52 4.56
N ALA A 821 0.20 23.19 4.54
CA ALA A 821 -0.56 22.36 5.48
C ALA A 821 0.01 22.40 6.91
N ASP A 822 1.22 22.94 7.09
CA ASP A 822 1.92 23.07 8.35
C ASP A 822 1.80 24.46 9.00
N ASP A 823 1.09 25.40 8.36
CA ASP A 823 0.68 26.67 8.99
C ASP A 823 -0.10 26.41 10.29
N ASN A 824 0.26 27.14 11.36
CA ASN A 824 -0.46 27.16 12.63
C ASN A 824 -0.96 28.57 12.96
N LEU A 825 -2.14 28.88 12.43
CA LEU A 825 -2.83 30.17 12.61
C LEU A 825 -3.62 30.28 13.92
N ARG A 826 -3.36 29.42 14.90
CA ARG A 826 -3.88 29.57 16.27
C ARG A 826 -3.21 30.75 16.95
N LEU A 827 -3.92 31.39 17.87
CA LEU A 827 -3.40 32.51 18.66
C LEU A 827 -2.42 32.00 19.72
N SER A 828 -1.36 32.76 19.97
CA SER A 828 -0.54 32.59 21.17
C SER A 828 -1.16 33.32 22.37
N SER A 829 -0.75 32.97 23.58
CA SER A 829 -1.36 33.45 24.84
C SER A 829 -1.31 34.96 25.07
N ASP A 830 -0.45 35.68 24.34
CA ASP A 830 -0.32 37.14 24.45
C ASP A 830 -1.07 37.89 23.34
N SER A 831 -1.85 37.17 22.51
CA SER A 831 -2.51 37.72 21.35
C SER A 831 -3.53 38.80 21.72
N PRO A 832 -3.55 39.94 21.00
CA PRO A 832 -4.56 40.97 21.19
C PRO A 832 -5.95 40.56 20.67
N CYS A 833 -6.05 39.43 19.96
CA CYS A 833 -7.29 38.91 19.39
C CYS A 833 -8.09 38.05 20.36
N ILE A 834 -7.51 37.68 21.51
CA ILE A 834 -8.16 36.87 22.55
C ILE A 834 -9.23 37.70 23.25
N ASP A 835 -10.44 37.15 23.43
CA ASP A 835 -11.57 37.74 24.17
C ASP A 835 -11.96 39.16 23.73
N THR A 836 -11.77 39.48 22.44
CA THR A 836 -12.02 40.84 21.90
C THR A 836 -13.10 40.89 20.82
N GLY A 837 -13.72 39.77 20.49
CA GLY A 837 -14.80 39.66 19.52
C GLY A 837 -16.19 40.04 20.06
N ASP A 838 -17.21 39.77 19.24
CA ASP A 838 -18.63 39.96 19.56
C ASP A 838 -19.40 38.62 19.59
N ASN A 839 -19.82 38.22 20.79
CA ASN A 839 -20.57 36.98 21.04
C ASN A 839 -21.92 36.94 20.31
N ILE A 840 -22.53 38.09 20.01
CA ILE A 840 -23.85 38.11 19.34
C ILE A 840 -23.73 37.67 17.89
N SER A 841 -22.60 37.98 17.25
CA SER A 841 -22.37 37.72 15.83
C SER A 841 -21.90 36.29 15.55
N THR A 842 -21.56 35.50 16.56
CA THR A 842 -21.11 34.11 16.39
C THR A 842 -22.25 33.21 15.90
N ALA A 843 -22.04 32.51 14.79
CA ALA A 843 -23.02 31.61 14.20
C ALA A 843 -22.70 30.11 14.41
N SER A 844 -21.46 29.77 14.77
CA SER A 844 -21.02 28.40 15.06
C SER A 844 -20.94 28.16 16.56
N ALA A 845 -21.29 26.95 17.01
CA ALA A 845 -21.16 26.55 18.41
C ALA A 845 -19.71 26.26 18.81
N THR A 846 -18.87 25.91 17.84
CA THR A 846 -17.46 25.59 18.05
C THR A 846 -16.56 26.28 17.02
N ASP A 847 -15.27 26.38 17.33
CA ASP A 847 -14.23 26.78 16.39
C ASP A 847 -13.81 25.63 15.45
N LEU A 848 -12.72 25.81 14.70
CA LEU A 848 -12.17 24.77 13.81
C LEU A 848 -11.54 23.56 14.53
N ASP A 849 -11.18 23.69 15.80
CA ASP A 849 -10.66 22.61 16.64
C ASP A 849 -11.73 21.95 17.49
N VAL A 850 -13.00 22.32 17.27
CA VAL A 850 -14.16 21.81 18.00
C VAL A 850 -14.17 22.30 19.47
N HIS A 851 -13.41 23.34 19.80
CA HIS A 851 -13.53 24.05 21.08
C HIS A 851 -14.80 24.91 21.11
N PRO A 852 -15.44 25.10 22.29
CA PRO A 852 -16.55 26.05 22.43
C PRO A 852 -16.18 27.42 21.88
N ARG A 853 -17.10 28.03 21.12
CA ARG A 853 -16.82 29.30 20.41
C ARG A 853 -16.96 30.56 21.27
N ILE A 854 -17.41 30.42 22.49
CA ILE A 854 -17.47 31.51 23.47
C ILE A 854 -16.82 30.90 24.69
N ALA A 855 -15.58 31.29 24.95
CA ALA A 855 -14.75 30.82 26.06
C ALA A 855 -14.13 32.02 26.76
N ASP A 856 -13.60 31.81 27.97
CA ASP A 856 -12.81 32.81 28.69
C ASP A 856 -11.32 32.53 28.39
N GLY A 857 -10.82 33.15 27.33
CA GLY A 857 -9.47 32.94 26.80
C GLY A 857 -8.37 33.70 27.54
N ASP A 858 -8.70 34.67 28.40
CA ASP A 858 -7.76 35.47 29.19
C ASP A 858 -7.87 35.27 30.72
N CYS A 859 -8.79 34.39 31.13
CA CYS A 859 -9.10 34.01 32.52
C CYS A 859 -9.56 35.20 33.38
N ASN A 860 -10.39 36.10 32.83
CA ASN A 860 -10.91 37.26 33.56
C ASN A 860 -12.35 37.08 34.11
N ASP A 861 -12.88 35.86 34.09
CA ASP A 861 -14.26 35.46 34.39
C ASP A 861 -15.31 35.99 33.40
N THR A 862 -14.90 36.35 32.18
CA THR A 862 -15.80 36.85 31.12
C THR A 862 -15.59 36.10 29.82
N GLU A 863 -16.54 35.22 29.48
CA GLU A 863 -16.49 34.50 28.21
C GLU A 863 -16.77 35.45 27.03
N ILE A 864 -15.76 35.69 26.19
CA ILE A 864 -15.87 36.51 24.98
C ILE A 864 -15.24 35.73 23.82
N VAL A 865 -15.87 35.79 22.66
CA VAL A 865 -15.34 35.12 21.47
C VAL A 865 -14.04 35.75 20.99
N ASP A 866 -13.11 34.92 20.55
CA ASP A 866 -11.89 35.37 19.88
C ASP A 866 -12.15 35.90 18.47
N MET A 867 -11.29 36.81 18.02
CA MET A 867 -11.24 37.13 16.59
C MET A 867 -10.56 35.99 15.82
N GLY A 868 -11.12 35.63 14.66
CA GLY A 868 -10.55 34.65 13.75
C GLY A 868 -11.22 33.27 13.78
N ALA A 869 -10.61 32.32 13.10
CA ALA A 869 -11.16 30.98 12.90
C ALA A 869 -10.95 30.04 14.10
N TYR A 870 -9.99 30.31 14.98
CA TYR A 870 -9.73 29.51 16.17
C TYR A 870 -10.19 30.24 17.43
N GLU A 871 -10.53 29.47 18.46
CA GLU A 871 -10.69 29.95 19.82
C GLU A 871 -9.44 29.60 20.61
N PHE A 872 -8.87 30.56 21.32
CA PHE A 872 -7.88 30.33 22.35
C PHE A 872 -8.59 29.90 23.62
N SER A 873 -8.13 28.81 24.21
CA SER A 873 -8.53 28.43 25.57
C SER A 873 -7.25 28.31 26.40
N TYR A 874 -7.24 28.95 27.57
CA TYR A 874 -6.21 28.66 28.59
C TYR A 874 -6.45 27.25 29.11
N ALA A 875 -5.86 26.25 28.46
CA ALA A 875 -5.57 25.02 29.17
C ALA A 875 -4.31 25.29 29.99
N TYR A 876 -4.45 25.66 31.27
CA TYR A 876 -3.35 25.37 32.19
C TYR A 876 -3.05 23.88 32.04
N ALA A 877 -1.78 23.49 31.99
CA ALA A 877 -1.46 22.07 31.90
C ALA A 877 -1.96 21.35 33.17
N GLY A 878 -3.14 20.73 33.09
CA GLY A 878 -3.84 20.19 34.23
C GLY A 878 -5.22 20.79 34.53
N ASP A 879 -5.66 21.84 33.85
CA ASP A 879 -7.04 22.34 33.86
C ASP A 879 -7.82 21.58 32.76
N PHE A 880 -8.59 20.59 33.19
CA PHE A 880 -9.34 19.69 32.30
C PHE A 880 -10.83 20.00 32.26
N ASP A 881 -11.35 20.79 33.21
CA ASP A 881 -12.75 21.23 33.20
C ASP A 881 -12.93 22.64 32.62
N GLY A 882 -11.83 23.34 32.32
CA GLY A 882 -11.79 24.58 31.57
C GLY A 882 -12.24 25.78 32.38
N GLN A 883 -12.16 25.71 33.72
CA GLN A 883 -12.62 26.77 34.61
C GLN A 883 -11.51 27.74 35.01
N CYS A 884 -10.36 27.67 34.33
CA CYS A 884 -9.25 28.60 34.45
C CYS A 884 -8.57 28.58 35.82
N ASP A 885 -8.61 27.42 36.50
CA ASP A 885 -7.76 27.06 37.62
C ASP A 885 -7.37 25.58 37.54
N VAL A 886 -6.30 25.18 38.26
CA VAL A 886 -5.97 23.77 38.45
C VAL A 886 -6.30 23.38 39.89
N ASP A 887 -7.39 22.63 40.06
CA ASP A 887 -7.96 22.36 41.37
C ASP A 887 -8.30 20.88 41.63
N TYR A 888 -9.21 20.61 42.58
CA TYR A 888 -9.58 19.24 42.94
C TYR A 888 -10.45 18.56 41.88
N ASP A 889 -11.23 19.32 41.12
CA ASP A 889 -12.13 18.79 40.09
C ASP A 889 -11.33 18.32 38.86
N ASP A 890 -10.26 19.02 38.50
CA ASP A 890 -9.28 18.53 37.51
C ASP A 890 -8.57 17.25 37.93
N TYR A 891 -8.17 17.18 39.20
CA TYR A 891 -7.60 15.96 39.74
C TYR A 891 -8.59 14.79 39.62
N ALA A 892 -9.89 15.03 39.75
CA ALA A 892 -10.91 14.00 39.55
C ALA A 892 -10.98 13.54 38.09
N VAL A 893 -10.83 14.45 37.12
CA VAL A 893 -10.76 14.11 35.69
C VAL A 893 -9.52 13.26 35.39
N LEU A 894 -8.33 13.65 35.84
CA LEU A 894 -7.12 12.83 35.67
C LEU A 894 -7.18 11.51 36.44
N ALA A 895 -7.79 11.48 37.63
CA ALA A 895 -8.00 10.24 38.39
C ALA A 895 -8.93 9.26 37.65
N SER A 896 -9.90 9.77 36.90
CA SER A 896 -10.82 8.94 36.10
C SER A 896 -10.13 8.25 34.92
N ALA A 897 -9.05 8.85 34.42
CA ALA A 897 -8.23 8.36 33.31
C ALA A 897 -6.89 7.76 33.78
N TRP A 898 -6.69 7.60 35.09
CA TRP A 898 -5.43 7.16 35.69
C TRP A 898 -4.98 5.78 35.20
N LEU A 899 -3.69 5.65 34.83
CA LEU A 899 -3.07 4.41 34.33
C LEU A 899 -3.74 3.86 33.07
N THR A 900 -4.28 4.74 32.25
CA THR A 900 -4.81 4.38 30.94
C THR A 900 -3.87 4.86 29.84
N ALA A 901 -3.92 4.16 28.70
CA ALA A 901 -3.09 4.44 27.54
C ALA A 901 -3.99 4.75 26.35
N ASP A 902 -3.45 5.42 25.33
CA ASP A 902 -4.16 5.63 24.07
C ASP A 902 -4.79 4.32 23.53
N GLY A 903 -6.07 4.41 23.15
CA GLY A 903 -6.91 3.28 22.75
C GLY A 903 -7.60 2.51 23.90
N TRP A 904 -7.45 2.90 25.17
CA TRP A 904 -8.22 2.33 26.28
C TRP A 904 -9.55 3.07 26.48
N PRO A 905 -10.64 2.41 26.91
CA PRO A 905 -11.97 3.01 27.00
C PRO A 905 -12.12 4.22 27.92
N TYR A 906 -11.13 4.46 28.78
CA TYR A 906 -11.12 5.54 29.77
C TYR A 906 -9.90 6.45 29.62
N TYR A 907 -9.17 6.32 28.50
CA TYR A 907 -8.10 7.24 28.18
C TYR A 907 -8.67 8.59 27.77
N ASN A 908 -8.23 9.63 28.45
CA ASN A 908 -8.53 11.01 28.12
C ASN A 908 -7.24 11.67 27.61
N PRO A 909 -7.08 11.92 26.30
CA PRO A 909 -5.86 12.53 25.77
C PRO A 909 -5.57 13.91 26.36
N ALA A 910 -6.59 14.62 26.85
CA ALA A 910 -6.39 15.88 27.56
C ALA A 910 -5.58 15.72 28.86
N CYS A 911 -5.56 14.52 29.46
CA CYS A 911 -4.85 14.23 30.70
C CYS A 911 -3.40 13.73 30.50
N ASP A 912 -2.92 13.53 29.27
CA ASP A 912 -1.51 13.23 28.97
C ASP A 912 -0.73 14.54 28.77
N ILE A 913 -0.47 15.21 29.89
CA ILE A 913 0.13 16.55 29.97
C ILE A 913 1.62 16.48 30.32
N SER A 914 2.21 15.30 30.37
CA SER A 914 3.65 15.11 30.51
C SER A 914 4.40 15.81 29.37
N VAL A 915 5.63 16.26 29.63
CA VAL A 915 6.44 16.96 28.61
C VAL A 915 7.77 16.22 28.41
N PRO A 916 7.95 15.51 27.26
CA PRO A 916 6.97 15.33 26.18
C PRO A 916 5.82 14.38 26.59
N PRO A 917 4.63 14.48 25.95
CA PRO A 917 3.54 13.53 26.15
C PRO A 917 3.99 12.11 25.79
N ASP A 918 3.56 11.10 26.55
CA ASP A 918 4.02 9.72 26.39
C ASP A 918 2.92 8.69 26.10
N ASN A 919 1.71 9.18 25.82
CA ASN A 919 0.47 8.45 25.55
C ASN A 919 0.04 7.55 26.72
N PHE A 920 0.46 7.87 27.94
CA PHE A 920 0.18 7.08 29.13
C PHE A 920 -0.04 7.97 30.36
N ILE A 921 -1.30 8.03 30.84
CA ILE A 921 -1.63 8.90 31.98
C ILE A 921 -1.08 8.29 33.27
N ASP A 922 0.02 8.85 33.75
CA ASP A 922 0.77 8.36 34.89
C ASP A 922 1.32 9.47 35.80
N LYS A 923 2.34 9.12 36.59
CA LYS A 923 2.95 10.03 37.55
C LYS A 923 3.60 11.25 36.90
N ALA A 924 3.98 11.18 35.63
CA ALA A 924 4.51 12.31 34.88
C ALA A 924 3.42 13.37 34.69
N ASP A 925 2.21 12.98 34.33
CA ASP A 925 1.06 13.88 34.14
C ASP A 925 0.58 14.43 35.47
N LEU A 926 0.43 13.56 36.47
CA LEU A 926 0.06 13.98 37.82
C LEU A 926 1.07 14.98 38.39
N ARG A 927 2.36 14.87 38.02
CA ARG A 927 3.38 15.83 38.44
C ARG A 927 3.16 17.19 37.79
N VAL A 928 2.81 17.25 36.50
CA VAL A 928 2.51 18.51 35.81
C VAL A 928 1.25 19.15 36.39
N LEU A 929 0.18 18.37 36.60
CA LEU A 929 -1.03 18.86 37.28
C LEU A 929 -0.72 19.41 38.68
N THR A 930 0.05 18.67 39.49
CA THR A 930 0.37 19.10 40.86
C THR A 930 1.27 20.33 40.88
N ASP A 931 2.20 20.46 39.93
CA ASP A 931 3.07 21.63 39.81
C ASP A 931 2.24 22.90 39.48
N ASN A 932 1.17 22.78 38.69
CA ASN A 932 0.25 23.88 38.40
C ASN A 932 -0.72 24.16 39.57
N TRP A 933 -1.30 23.12 40.18
CA TRP A 933 -2.16 23.26 41.37
C TRP A 933 -1.46 23.99 42.53
N LEU A 934 -0.19 23.63 42.81
CA LEU A 934 0.57 24.26 43.89
C LEU A 934 1.03 25.69 43.58
N ALA A 935 1.02 26.10 42.31
CA ALA A 935 1.33 27.46 41.91
C ALA A 935 0.18 28.43 42.16
N GLY A 936 -1.01 27.93 42.55
CA GLY A 936 -2.23 28.73 42.68
C GLY A 936 -2.65 29.32 41.34
N LYS A 937 -2.40 28.55 40.27
CA LYS A 937 -2.79 28.84 38.90
C LYS A 937 -4.06 28.11 38.57
#